data_AF-A0AA41U348-F1
#
_entry.id   AF-A0AA41U348-F1
#
_cell.length_a   1.000
_cell.length_b   1.000
_cell.length_c   1.000
_cell.angle_alpha   90.00
_cell.angle_beta   90.00
_cell.angle_gamma   90.00
#
_symmetry.space_group_name_H-M   'P 1'
#
loop_
_entity.id
_entity.type
_entity.pdbx_description
1 polymer ?
#
loop_
_entity_poly.entity_id
_entity_poly.type
_entity_poly.pdbx_seq_one_letter_code
_entity_poly.pdbx_strand_id
1 'polypeptide(L)'
;MDKIKATGEAAGLRLAALLAKQKGKRLTRAVRDELGDLADPLREAGGVCDVLAAVELKRRSDGFAWLVDLDMALLDAAFAAGVPAADPPPGLRISLAAWHEAGARGDLAAVAADPRFRLLLRDAVLGRRGDLLALGRPDCALRDTPGFADAVLATPGLVATLHEAVTTWAAAAAAGSLPALHEAVHYLDLIGPARLAAACPQARAAIDQLLGADVPDLLAATWRNGLADELGDLALDAYDGFTHSDDLFRLEPAEGADEDAFVLTGGNRSIAFGPRGVIAGPVAGALPWPSRSPASPSTDRRIRYTSGRFGLGDEAPGDTAPVHLPGAARASALQRGPDAWWELRNPAGAATSRWYQGPSRPTHVSGSHTVARQRHRWAAGSELVVPPQAWGRLAARDSAASRILRAADRAAAARVLAALDGGLADRLTEIGRRIPVGNPSHEIAEAFADLRKTLADTLPGITSDRLLDGIAGTVWTAAECQVLSARNLDATAPGTGRTLRADPLPYPRIDAGDLRARIFTGMQEMFLELARVADACTDPKVAVPPQTARLADALGWELQLGRLGGRALRTVLHGLGPDRSNDLRADHIRCWGVPHMSDPAGRWRTLRLDLGRDPAPAQGTVCRTPNGCLVVLQSGSTVGLAALEYAVDGAFGPPPFGTVLEQRVCRGWGGMDRIAALLRQLDEHGPAPWPAASVEAFAAATGTTAAQATVLALGFEPRDAYLLRRGGSGVSAALALASGLPGGALDEASRELAAEVSSDERLDVHELLMPDDPLDVWRDRLAVDRAAAWWNGRKGRG
;
A
#
# COMPACT_ATOMS: atom_id res chain seq x y z
N MET A 1 24.01 11.62 -47.10
CA MET A 1 22.97 11.70 -46.04
C MET A 1 22.24 10.38 -45.90
N ASP A 2 21.66 9.84 -46.99
CA ASP A 2 20.92 8.55 -46.94
C ASP A 2 21.76 7.35 -46.50
N LYS A 3 23.04 7.27 -46.92
CA LYS A 3 23.96 6.21 -46.47
C LYS A 3 24.25 6.27 -44.96
N ILE A 4 24.36 7.47 -44.39
CA ILE A 4 24.59 7.68 -42.96
C ILE A 4 23.33 7.27 -42.18
N LYS A 5 22.16 7.69 -42.65
CA LYS A 5 20.86 7.31 -42.06
C LYS A 5 20.63 5.80 -42.09
N ALA A 6 20.86 5.14 -43.22
CA ALA A 6 20.71 3.69 -43.35
C ALA A 6 21.68 2.92 -42.45
N THR A 7 22.91 3.43 -42.27
CA THR A 7 23.90 2.84 -41.37
C THR A 7 23.48 2.97 -39.91
N GLY A 8 22.93 4.13 -39.51
CA GLY A 8 22.37 4.35 -38.17
C GLY A 8 21.16 3.47 -37.86
N GLU A 9 20.22 3.34 -38.80
CA GLU A 9 19.04 2.47 -38.64
C GLU A 9 19.44 0.99 -38.48
N ALA A 10 20.40 0.52 -39.28
CA ALA A 10 20.92 -0.84 -39.17
C ALA A 10 21.64 -1.08 -37.82
N ALA A 11 22.43 -0.11 -37.36
CA ALA A 11 23.08 -0.17 -36.05
C ALA A 11 22.05 -0.18 -34.91
N GLY A 12 20.99 0.63 -35.01
CA GLY A 12 19.89 0.65 -34.02
C GLY A 12 19.14 -0.68 -33.92
N LEU A 13 18.82 -1.32 -35.06
CA LEU A 13 18.18 -2.64 -35.07
C LEU A 13 19.10 -3.72 -34.47
N ARG A 14 20.39 -3.68 -34.80
CA ARG A 14 21.38 -4.62 -34.24
C ARG A 14 21.55 -4.43 -32.73
N LEU A 15 21.58 -3.19 -32.25
CA LEU A 15 21.62 -2.88 -30.83
C LEU A 15 20.37 -3.41 -30.11
N ALA A 16 19.17 -3.14 -30.63
CA ALA A 16 17.93 -3.64 -30.04
C ALA A 16 17.91 -5.18 -29.92
N ALA A 17 18.37 -5.88 -30.96
CA ALA A 17 18.49 -7.33 -30.96
C ALA A 17 19.53 -7.84 -29.94
N LEU A 18 20.67 -7.16 -29.83
CA LEU A 18 21.71 -7.48 -28.84
C LEU A 18 21.19 -7.31 -27.42
N LEU A 19 20.56 -6.17 -27.12
CA LEU A 19 20.01 -5.87 -25.80
C LEU A 19 18.92 -6.88 -25.40
N ALA A 20 17.99 -7.19 -26.30
CA ALA A 20 16.96 -8.19 -26.08
C ALA A 20 17.54 -9.59 -25.80
N LYS A 21 18.64 -9.96 -26.48
CA LYS A 21 19.33 -11.24 -26.29
C LYS A 21 20.08 -11.32 -24.95
N GLN A 22 20.58 -10.20 -24.43
CA GLN A 22 21.43 -10.14 -23.23
C GLN A 22 20.68 -9.78 -21.94
N LYS A 23 19.44 -9.33 -22.06
CA LYS A 23 18.52 -9.04 -20.97
C LYS A 23 18.52 -10.13 -19.87
N GLY A 24 18.85 -9.74 -18.64
CA GLY A 24 18.91 -10.61 -17.45
C GLY A 24 20.15 -11.51 -17.36
N LYS A 25 21.03 -11.50 -18.37
CA LYS A 25 22.23 -12.35 -18.43
C LYS A 25 23.44 -11.63 -17.86
N ARG A 26 24.52 -12.39 -17.61
CA ARG A 26 25.79 -11.81 -17.16
C ARG A 26 26.47 -11.17 -18.37
N LEU A 27 26.82 -9.90 -18.25
CA LEU A 27 27.55 -9.18 -19.30
C LEU A 27 28.92 -9.84 -19.52
N THR A 28 29.19 -10.21 -20.77
CA THR A 28 30.49 -10.71 -21.20
C THR A 28 31.31 -9.59 -21.84
N ARG A 29 32.63 -9.77 -21.93
CA ARG A 29 33.51 -8.84 -22.65
C ARG A 29 33.04 -8.63 -24.09
N ALA A 30 32.68 -9.71 -24.79
CA ALA A 30 32.20 -9.65 -26.17
C ALA A 30 30.97 -8.75 -26.35
N VAL A 31 30.04 -8.76 -25.38
CA VAL A 31 28.86 -7.87 -25.44
C VAL A 31 29.28 -6.40 -25.29
N ARG A 32 30.26 -6.10 -24.43
CA ARG A 32 30.76 -4.72 -24.27
C ARG A 32 31.49 -4.23 -25.51
N ASP A 33 32.32 -5.09 -26.11
CA ASP A 33 33.03 -4.77 -27.36
C ASP A 33 32.01 -4.51 -28.48
N GLU A 34 30.96 -5.34 -28.60
CA GLU A 34 29.89 -5.13 -29.59
C GLU A 34 29.07 -3.85 -29.35
N LEU A 35 28.84 -3.46 -28.08
CA LEU A 35 28.21 -2.18 -27.76
C LEU A 35 29.09 -1.00 -28.21
N GLY A 36 30.42 -1.10 -28.04
CA GLY A 36 31.38 -0.10 -28.52
C GLY A 36 31.34 0.05 -30.04
N ASP A 37 31.36 -1.07 -30.77
CA ASP A 37 31.30 -1.09 -32.24
C ASP A 37 30.00 -0.46 -32.79
N LEU A 38 28.90 -0.54 -32.03
CA LEU A 38 27.60 0.04 -32.40
C LEU A 38 27.47 1.52 -32.05
N ALA A 39 28.27 2.04 -31.11
CA ALA A 39 28.12 3.40 -30.60
C ALA A 39 28.56 4.47 -31.63
N ASP A 40 29.68 4.26 -32.33
CA ASP A 40 30.17 5.22 -33.35
C ASP A 40 29.17 5.41 -34.50
N PRO A 41 28.63 4.35 -35.15
CA PRO A 41 27.63 4.51 -36.20
C PRO A 41 26.35 5.21 -35.75
N LEU A 42 25.91 4.96 -34.51
CA LEU A 42 24.72 5.61 -33.95
C LEU A 42 24.97 7.11 -33.72
N ARG A 43 26.14 7.48 -33.19
CA ARG A 43 26.55 8.88 -33.00
C ARG A 43 26.67 9.61 -34.33
N GLU A 44 27.35 9.03 -35.31
CA GLU A 44 27.52 9.62 -36.65
C GLU A 44 26.19 9.85 -37.38
N ALA A 45 25.21 8.96 -37.16
CA ALA A 45 23.89 9.08 -37.73
C ALA A 45 22.95 10.06 -36.99
N GLY A 46 23.38 10.59 -35.83
CA GLY A 46 22.49 11.32 -34.92
C GLY A 46 21.31 10.45 -34.45
N GLY A 47 21.46 9.12 -34.51
CA GLY A 47 20.41 8.17 -34.20
C GLY A 47 20.28 8.06 -32.69
N VAL A 48 19.09 8.36 -32.17
CA VAL A 48 18.75 8.15 -30.77
C VAL A 48 18.14 6.75 -30.64
N CYS A 49 18.69 5.90 -29.79
CA CYS A 49 18.11 4.59 -29.48
C CYS A 49 17.18 4.69 -28.28
N ASP A 50 16.00 4.08 -28.36
CA ASP A 50 15.17 3.82 -27.18
C ASP A 50 15.75 2.62 -26.41
N VAL A 51 16.90 2.86 -25.77
CA VAL A 51 17.61 1.86 -24.96
C VAL A 51 16.71 1.36 -23.83
N LEU A 52 15.79 2.21 -23.34
CA LEU A 52 14.86 1.88 -22.26
C LEU A 52 13.89 0.77 -22.65
N ALA A 53 13.25 0.88 -23.83
CA ALA A 53 12.38 -0.17 -24.34
C ALA A 53 13.13 -1.51 -24.51
N ALA A 54 14.42 -1.46 -24.83
CA ALA A 54 15.24 -2.64 -25.06
C ALA A 54 15.77 -3.30 -23.77
N VAL A 55 15.97 -2.53 -22.69
CA VAL A 55 16.46 -3.03 -21.38
C VAL A 55 15.35 -3.23 -20.34
N GLU A 56 14.09 -2.87 -20.67
CA GLU A 56 12.91 -3.05 -19.82
C GLU A 56 12.67 -4.53 -19.51
N LEU A 57 12.97 -4.97 -18.29
CA LEU A 57 12.71 -6.34 -17.77
C LEU A 57 11.23 -6.61 -17.66
N LYS A 58 10.53 -5.74 -16.93
CA LYS A 58 9.12 -5.91 -16.58
C LYS A 58 8.50 -4.55 -16.32
N ARG A 59 7.35 -4.30 -16.95
CA ARG A 59 6.47 -3.21 -16.57
C ARG A 59 5.56 -3.67 -15.45
N ARG A 60 5.56 -2.97 -14.32
CA ARG A 60 4.55 -3.12 -13.27
C ARG A 60 3.74 -1.84 -13.21
N SER A 61 2.42 -1.97 -13.32
CA SER A 61 1.52 -0.90 -12.91
C SER A 61 1.32 -1.05 -11.41
N ASP A 62 1.72 -0.05 -10.63
CA ASP A 62 1.42 0.02 -9.19
C ASP A 62 0.10 0.76 -8.91
N GLY A 63 -0.71 1.02 -9.95
CA GLY A 63 -1.94 1.80 -9.87
C GLY A 63 -1.75 3.32 -9.89
N PHE A 64 -0.53 3.83 -9.75
CA PHE A 64 -0.21 5.27 -9.65
C PHE A 64 0.87 5.72 -10.65
N ALA A 65 1.77 4.82 -11.07
CA ALA A 65 2.79 5.04 -12.09
C ALA A 65 3.22 3.72 -12.76
N TRP A 66 4.00 3.84 -13.84
CA TRP A 66 4.69 2.71 -14.45
C TRP A 66 6.04 2.52 -13.74
N LEU A 67 6.12 1.52 -12.87
CA LEU A 67 7.40 1.06 -12.34
C LEU A 67 8.01 0.11 -13.35
N VAL A 68 9.19 0.45 -13.85
CA VAL A 68 9.90 -0.36 -14.83
C VAL A 68 11.11 -1.00 -14.14
N ASP A 69 11.10 -2.32 -14.08
CA ASP A 69 12.30 -3.08 -13.75
C ASP A 69 13.24 -2.99 -14.98
N LEU A 70 14.41 -2.37 -14.85
CA LEU A 70 15.41 -2.24 -15.92
C LEU A 70 16.61 -3.15 -15.64
N ASP A 71 17.24 -3.65 -16.70
CA ASP A 71 18.58 -4.26 -16.60
C ASP A 71 19.62 -3.15 -16.45
N MET A 72 19.80 -2.66 -15.22
CA MET A 72 20.67 -1.52 -14.92
C MET A 72 22.14 -1.76 -15.30
N ALA A 73 22.62 -3.00 -15.22
CA ALA A 73 23.98 -3.33 -15.62
C ALA A 73 24.17 -3.18 -17.14
N LEU A 74 23.18 -3.64 -17.91
CA LEU A 74 23.19 -3.52 -19.36
C LEU A 74 23.02 -2.06 -19.82
N LEU A 75 22.15 -1.30 -19.15
CA LEU A 75 21.99 0.13 -19.39
C LEU A 75 23.31 0.90 -19.14
N ASP A 76 23.98 0.60 -18.02
CA ASP A 76 25.26 1.20 -17.68
C ASP A 76 26.35 0.86 -18.69
N ALA A 77 26.43 -0.40 -19.13
CA ALA A 77 27.38 -0.80 -20.17
C ALA A 77 27.13 -0.10 -21.51
N ALA A 78 25.87 0.15 -21.89
CA ALA A 78 25.53 0.90 -23.09
C ALA A 78 25.99 2.36 -23.00
N PHE A 79 25.78 3.02 -21.85
CA PHE A 79 26.24 4.40 -21.65
C PHE A 79 27.76 4.49 -21.59
N ALA A 80 28.43 3.53 -20.96
CA ALA A 80 29.89 3.46 -20.92
C ALA A 80 30.50 3.30 -22.34
N ALA A 81 29.78 2.64 -23.25
CA ALA A 81 30.16 2.54 -24.66
C ALA A 81 29.85 3.80 -25.49
N GLY A 82 29.16 4.79 -24.91
CA GLY A 82 28.76 6.02 -25.59
C GLY A 82 27.57 5.84 -26.54
N VAL A 83 26.69 4.87 -26.25
CA VAL A 83 25.44 4.66 -27.00
C VAL A 83 24.47 5.81 -26.70
N PRO A 84 24.02 6.57 -27.72
CA PRO A 84 23.03 7.63 -27.53
C PRO A 84 21.66 7.06 -27.16
N ALA A 85 21.18 7.39 -25.96
CA ALA A 85 19.84 7.03 -25.50
C ALA A 85 18.83 8.17 -25.66
N ALA A 86 17.55 7.83 -25.79
CA ALA A 86 16.45 8.78 -25.70
C ALA A 86 16.29 9.33 -24.28
N ASP A 87 15.67 10.51 -24.18
CA ASP A 87 15.25 11.04 -22.88
C ASP A 87 14.22 10.08 -22.25
N PRO A 88 14.33 9.82 -20.95
CA PRO A 88 13.33 9.00 -20.28
C PRO A 88 11.95 9.67 -20.37
N PRO A 89 10.86 8.92 -20.61
CA PRO A 89 9.53 9.49 -20.62
C PRO A 89 9.21 10.15 -19.26
N PRO A 90 8.45 11.27 -19.24
CA PRO A 90 8.05 11.91 -18.00
C PRO A 90 7.39 10.94 -17.03
N GLY A 91 7.81 10.96 -15.77
CA GLY A 91 7.30 10.07 -14.73
C GLY A 91 7.77 8.62 -14.85
N LEU A 92 8.75 8.29 -15.71
CA LEU A 92 9.42 6.99 -15.68
C LEU A 92 9.98 6.73 -14.28
N ARG A 93 9.78 5.52 -13.78
CA ARG A 93 10.36 5.08 -12.51
C ARG A 93 11.17 3.82 -12.72
N ILE A 94 12.36 3.79 -12.15
CA ILE A 94 13.27 2.65 -12.23
C ILE A 94 13.34 1.96 -10.87
N SER A 95 13.31 0.64 -10.88
CA SER A 95 13.46 -0.20 -9.69
C SER A 95 14.86 -0.80 -9.65
N LEU A 96 15.57 -0.63 -8.54
CA LEU A 96 16.87 -1.27 -8.31
C LEU A 96 16.74 -2.69 -7.72
N ALA A 97 15.53 -3.16 -7.44
CA ALA A 97 15.31 -4.49 -6.87
C ALA A 97 15.84 -5.58 -7.82
N ALA A 98 15.51 -5.50 -9.11
CA ALA A 98 15.98 -6.46 -10.10
C ALA A 98 17.51 -6.44 -10.29
N TRP A 99 18.13 -5.25 -10.18
CA TRP A 99 19.59 -5.11 -10.20
C TRP A 99 20.24 -5.80 -9.00
N HIS A 100 19.69 -5.62 -7.80
CA HIS A 100 20.16 -6.27 -6.58
C HIS A 100 19.94 -7.79 -6.61
N GLU A 101 18.75 -8.26 -6.99
CA GLU A 101 18.41 -9.68 -7.13
C GLU A 101 19.31 -10.40 -8.14
N ALA A 102 19.77 -9.70 -9.18
CA ALA A 102 20.74 -10.22 -10.14
C ALA A 102 22.18 -10.30 -9.59
N GLY A 103 22.41 -9.89 -8.34
CA GLY A 103 23.70 -9.87 -7.65
C GLY A 103 24.47 -8.56 -7.81
N ALA A 104 23.77 -7.41 -7.87
CA ALA A 104 24.36 -6.07 -7.91
C ALA A 104 25.45 -5.92 -8.99
N ARG A 105 25.11 -6.27 -10.24
CA ARG A 105 26.08 -6.31 -11.35
C ARG A 105 26.41 -4.90 -11.82
N GLY A 106 27.70 -4.58 -11.96
CA GLY A 106 28.19 -3.30 -12.49
C GLY A 106 28.36 -2.20 -11.42
N ASP A 107 29.12 -1.16 -11.75
CA ASP A 107 29.36 -0.02 -10.85
C ASP A 107 28.35 1.13 -11.04
N LEU A 108 27.51 1.07 -12.09
CA LEU A 108 26.49 2.07 -12.43
C LEU A 108 27.06 3.48 -12.63
N ALA A 109 28.36 3.61 -12.90
CA ALA A 109 29.04 4.89 -12.99
C ALA A 109 28.59 5.70 -14.21
N ALA A 110 28.33 5.05 -15.35
CA ALA A 110 27.91 5.73 -16.56
C ALA A 110 26.44 6.18 -16.46
N VAL A 111 25.56 5.39 -15.84
CA VAL A 111 24.18 5.82 -15.53
C VAL A 111 24.18 7.01 -14.58
N ALA A 112 25.02 6.99 -13.54
CA ALA A 112 25.13 8.10 -12.59
C ALA A 112 25.69 9.38 -13.21
N ALA A 113 26.55 9.26 -14.24
CA ALA A 113 27.14 10.39 -14.95
C ALA A 113 26.18 11.03 -15.97
N ASP A 114 25.20 10.31 -16.50
CA ASP A 114 24.23 10.85 -17.46
C ASP A 114 23.19 11.73 -16.74
N PRO A 115 23.11 13.05 -17.03
CA PRO A 115 22.23 13.97 -16.31
C PRO A 115 20.74 13.59 -16.34
N ARG A 116 20.30 12.87 -17.39
CA ARG A 116 18.90 12.49 -17.60
C ARG A 116 18.50 11.33 -16.71
N PHE A 117 19.43 10.39 -16.51
CA PHE A 117 19.22 9.19 -15.71
C PHE A 117 19.67 9.36 -14.26
N ARG A 118 20.56 10.32 -13.98
CA ARG A 118 21.05 10.63 -12.65
C ARG A 118 19.93 10.90 -11.64
N LEU A 119 18.90 11.66 -12.04
CA LEU A 119 17.74 11.92 -11.17
C LEU A 119 16.91 10.67 -10.93
N LEU A 120 16.67 9.87 -11.98
CA LEU A 120 15.96 8.58 -11.85
C LEU A 120 16.71 7.60 -10.95
N LEU A 121 18.04 7.55 -11.07
CA LEU A 121 18.90 6.71 -10.25
C LEU A 121 18.87 7.17 -8.79
N ARG A 122 18.94 8.48 -8.56
CA ARG A 122 18.77 9.07 -7.23
C ARG A 122 17.43 8.65 -6.65
N ASP A 123 16.35 8.86 -7.38
CA ASP A 123 15.00 8.57 -6.90
C ASP A 123 14.76 7.06 -6.73
N ALA A 124 15.52 6.20 -7.42
CA ALA A 124 15.47 4.74 -7.23
C ALA A 124 16.27 4.23 -6.03
N VAL A 125 17.43 4.85 -5.72
CA VAL A 125 18.21 4.56 -4.50
C VAL A 125 17.47 5.06 -3.28
N LEU A 126 16.99 6.30 -3.37
CA LEU A 126 16.26 6.97 -2.32
C LEU A 126 14.86 6.35 -2.20
N GLY A 127 14.28 5.84 -3.28
CA GLY A 127 12.90 5.36 -3.33
C GLY A 127 11.90 6.51 -3.38
N ARG A 128 10.60 6.19 -3.40
CA ARG A 128 9.58 7.25 -3.37
C ARG A 128 9.77 8.07 -2.09
N ARG A 129 9.73 9.38 -2.26
CA ARG A 129 9.24 10.29 -1.21
C ARG A 129 7.77 9.94 -0.98
N GLY A 130 7.50 8.90 -0.19
CA GLY A 130 6.20 8.23 -0.09
C GLY A 130 4.99 9.16 -0.01
N ASP A 131 4.06 8.91 -0.92
CA ASP A 131 3.05 9.82 -1.46
C ASP A 131 1.73 9.92 -0.69
N LEU A 132 1.57 9.32 0.49
CA LEU A 132 0.24 9.30 1.13
C LEU A 132 0.20 9.68 2.60
N LEU A 133 1.33 9.82 3.30
CA LEU A 133 1.28 10.17 4.72
C LEU A 133 2.32 11.17 5.22
N ALA A 134 3.50 11.33 4.59
CA ALA A 134 4.64 12.01 5.24
C ALA A 134 4.90 11.62 6.72
N LEU A 135 4.30 10.53 7.20
CA LEU A 135 4.46 9.99 8.54
C LEU A 135 5.55 8.93 8.60
N GLY A 136 6.10 8.48 7.45
CA GLY A 136 7.04 7.37 7.48
C GLY A 136 7.77 7.21 6.17
N ARG A 137 9.08 7.47 6.26
CA ARG A 137 10.19 6.85 5.54
C ARG A 137 10.15 6.81 4.01
N PRO A 138 11.33 6.72 3.39
CA PRO A 138 11.39 6.39 1.98
C PRO A 138 10.79 5.01 1.72
N ASP A 139 9.89 4.91 0.75
CA ASP A 139 9.45 3.63 0.20
C ASP A 139 10.54 3.17 -0.76
N CYS A 140 11.57 2.53 -0.19
CA CYS A 140 12.81 2.22 -0.90
C CYS A 140 13.34 0.83 -0.57
N ALA A 141 14.00 0.23 -1.55
CA ALA A 141 14.58 -1.10 -1.44
C ALA A 141 15.61 -1.22 -0.31
N LEU A 142 16.20 -0.11 0.18
CA LEU A 142 17.11 -0.10 1.33
C LEU A 142 16.48 -0.68 2.60
N ARG A 143 15.16 -0.54 2.76
CA ARG A 143 14.46 -1.03 3.95
C ARG A 143 14.14 -2.52 3.84
N ASP A 144 13.57 -2.93 2.72
CA ASP A 144 12.88 -4.21 2.62
C ASP A 144 13.73 -5.32 2.00
N THR A 145 14.91 -4.98 1.47
CA THR A 145 15.75 -5.93 0.75
C THR A 145 17.06 -6.18 1.50
N PRO A 146 17.25 -7.36 2.12
CA PRO A 146 18.49 -7.70 2.82
C PRO A 146 19.73 -7.51 1.95
N GLY A 147 20.76 -6.88 2.53
CA GLY A 147 22.03 -6.60 1.83
C GLY A 147 21.96 -5.49 0.78
N PHE A 148 20.80 -4.87 0.54
CA PHE A 148 20.68 -3.81 -0.46
C PHE A 148 21.52 -2.58 -0.09
N ALA A 149 21.56 -2.19 1.18
CA ALA A 149 22.43 -1.11 1.64
C ALA A 149 23.93 -1.42 1.41
N ASP A 150 24.36 -2.67 1.63
CA ASP A 150 25.73 -3.09 1.34
C ASP A 150 26.02 -3.02 -0.15
N ALA A 151 25.10 -3.49 -0.99
CA ALA A 151 25.23 -3.41 -2.44
C ALA A 151 25.34 -1.94 -2.91
N VAL A 152 24.46 -1.06 -2.42
CA VAL A 152 24.49 0.38 -2.73
C VAL A 152 25.84 1.00 -2.33
N LEU A 153 26.35 0.70 -1.14
CA LEU A 153 27.63 1.23 -0.66
C LEU A 153 28.84 0.62 -1.37
N ALA A 154 28.70 -0.57 -1.96
CA ALA A 154 29.74 -1.23 -2.74
C ALA A 154 29.76 -0.78 -4.22
N THR A 155 28.78 -0.01 -4.67
CA THR A 155 28.59 0.39 -6.08
C THR A 155 28.93 1.88 -6.26
N PRO A 156 30.10 2.23 -6.85
CA PRO A 156 30.59 3.60 -6.96
C PRO A 156 29.60 4.62 -7.53
N GLY A 157 28.86 4.28 -8.58
CA GLY A 157 27.85 5.16 -9.18
C GLY A 157 26.73 5.50 -8.20
N LEU A 158 26.27 4.52 -7.42
CA LEU A 158 25.24 4.73 -6.40
C LEU A 158 25.77 5.51 -5.19
N VAL A 159 27.03 5.28 -4.81
CA VAL A 159 27.72 6.07 -3.77
C VAL A 159 27.84 7.54 -4.19
N ALA A 160 28.19 7.82 -5.44
CA ALA A 160 28.24 9.18 -5.96
C ALA A 160 26.85 9.85 -5.93
N THR A 161 25.79 9.11 -6.29
CA THR A 161 24.40 9.57 -6.19
C THR A 161 24.00 9.88 -4.74
N LEU A 162 24.38 9.04 -3.77
CA LEU A 162 24.14 9.29 -2.35
C LEU A 162 24.89 10.52 -1.84
N HIS A 163 26.14 10.70 -2.25
CA HIS A 163 26.93 11.88 -1.89
C HIS A 163 26.28 13.19 -2.37
N GLU A 164 25.80 13.21 -3.62
CA GLU A 164 25.08 14.36 -4.16
C GLU A 164 23.79 14.63 -3.37
N ALA A 165 23.02 13.58 -3.06
CA ALA A 165 21.78 13.71 -2.29
C ALA A 165 22.05 14.29 -0.88
N VAL A 166 23.03 13.74 -0.18
CA VAL A 166 23.42 14.20 1.16
C VAL A 166 23.93 15.64 1.14
N THR A 167 24.73 16.01 0.14
CA THR A 167 25.20 17.40 -0.03
C THR A 167 24.02 18.35 -0.29
N THR A 168 23.07 17.94 -1.13
CA THR A 168 21.86 18.71 -1.44
C THR A 168 21.01 18.91 -0.18
N TRP A 169 20.84 17.87 0.63
CA TRP A 169 20.11 17.98 1.90
C TRP A 169 20.83 18.87 2.91
N ALA A 170 22.16 18.78 3.03
CA ALA A 170 22.94 19.63 3.94
C ALA A 170 22.76 21.11 3.58
N ALA A 171 22.85 21.44 2.29
CA ALA A 171 22.62 22.80 1.80
C ALA A 171 21.18 23.28 2.07
N ALA A 172 20.18 22.44 1.82
CA ALA A 172 18.78 22.77 2.08
C ALA A 172 18.49 22.95 3.58
N ALA A 173 19.03 22.09 4.44
CA ALA A 173 18.91 22.19 5.89
C ALA A 173 19.57 23.48 6.39
N ALA A 174 20.77 23.83 5.93
CA ALA A 174 21.42 25.10 6.27
C ALA A 174 20.62 26.33 5.82
N ALA A 175 19.81 26.21 4.77
CA ALA A 175 18.90 27.25 4.31
C ALA A 175 17.56 27.30 5.10
N GLY A 176 17.42 26.49 6.16
CA GLY A 176 16.24 26.49 7.04
C GLY A 176 15.20 25.42 6.72
N SER A 177 15.54 24.37 5.97
CA SER A 177 14.59 23.32 5.58
C SER A 177 14.52 22.16 6.58
N LEU A 178 13.52 22.18 7.47
CA LEU A 178 13.21 21.03 8.33
C LEU A 178 12.82 19.76 7.52
N PRO A 179 12.03 19.84 6.43
CA PRO A 179 11.75 18.66 5.60
C PRO A 179 13.01 18.00 5.02
N ALA A 180 14.00 18.79 4.58
CA ALA A 180 15.25 18.26 4.06
C ALA A 180 16.08 17.56 5.13
N LEU A 181 16.15 18.14 6.34
CA LEU A 181 16.81 17.48 7.47
C LEU A 181 16.12 16.15 7.81
N HIS A 182 14.79 16.15 7.90
CA HIS A 182 13.99 14.97 8.20
C HIS A 182 14.23 13.84 7.21
N GLU A 183 14.19 14.15 5.91
CA GLU A 183 14.51 13.20 4.84
C GLU A 183 15.92 12.62 5.05
N ALA A 184 16.92 13.49 5.24
CA ALA A 184 18.31 13.08 5.36
C ALA A 184 18.60 12.17 6.57
N VAL A 185 18.11 12.52 7.76
CA VAL A 185 18.39 11.73 8.98
C VAL A 185 17.73 10.36 8.97
N HIS A 186 16.58 10.21 8.30
CA HIS A 186 15.94 8.91 8.09
C HIS A 186 16.76 8.05 7.11
N TYR A 187 17.30 8.61 6.03
CA TYR A 187 18.20 7.87 5.16
C TYR A 187 19.51 7.50 5.84
N LEU A 188 20.10 8.41 6.61
CA LEU A 188 21.33 8.13 7.37
C LEU A 188 21.10 7.04 8.42
N ASP A 189 19.94 7.02 9.10
CA ASP A 189 19.55 5.94 10.01
C ASP A 189 19.44 4.58 9.29
N LEU A 190 18.99 4.56 8.03
CA LEU A 190 18.88 3.33 7.23
C LEU A 190 20.24 2.82 6.70
N ILE A 191 21.06 3.71 6.15
CA ILE A 191 22.34 3.36 5.51
C ILE A 191 23.44 3.17 6.57
N GLY A 192 23.39 3.94 7.64
CA GLY A 192 24.44 4.10 8.64
C GLY A 192 25.41 5.22 8.23
N PRO A 193 25.46 6.35 8.96
CA PRO A 193 26.28 7.51 8.59
C PRO A 193 27.78 7.19 8.54
N ALA A 194 28.27 6.36 9.46
CA ALA A 194 29.67 5.92 9.48
C ALA A 194 30.02 5.05 8.26
N ARG A 195 29.09 4.19 7.82
CA ARG A 195 29.27 3.33 6.64
C ARG A 195 29.30 4.17 5.36
N LEU A 196 28.40 5.14 5.25
CA LEU A 196 28.40 6.08 4.13
C LEU A 196 29.67 6.92 4.10
N ALA A 197 30.13 7.45 5.24
CA ALA A 197 31.37 8.21 5.32
C ALA A 197 32.61 7.36 4.99
N ALA A 198 32.60 6.06 5.32
CA ALA A 198 33.67 5.15 4.95
C ALA A 198 33.67 4.84 3.44
N ALA A 199 32.49 4.64 2.83
CA ALA A 199 32.35 4.41 1.40
C ALA A 199 32.59 5.69 0.56
N CYS A 200 32.26 6.86 1.11
CA CYS A 200 32.43 8.17 0.50
C CYS A 200 32.96 9.19 1.51
N PRO A 201 34.30 9.29 1.68
CA PRO A 201 34.90 10.25 2.60
C PRO A 201 34.50 11.71 2.32
N GLN A 202 34.20 12.05 1.06
CA GLN A 202 33.75 13.38 0.66
C GLN A 202 32.39 13.75 1.27
N ALA A 203 31.53 12.77 1.56
CA ALA A 203 30.24 13.00 2.19
C ALA A 203 30.34 13.35 3.69
N ARG A 204 31.51 13.16 4.33
CA ARG A 204 31.67 13.32 5.79
C ARG A 204 31.25 14.69 6.28
N ALA A 205 31.71 15.76 5.63
CA ALA A 205 31.37 17.13 6.05
C ALA A 205 29.86 17.41 5.98
N ALA A 206 29.19 16.93 4.92
CA ALA A 206 27.75 17.07 4.77
C ALA A 206 26.97 16.24 5.79
N ILE A 207 27.44 15.03 6.12
CA ILE A 207 26.88 14.19 7.20
C ILE A 207 27.01 14.90 8.55
N ASP A 208 28.21 15.37 8.91
CA ASP A 208 28.44 16.06 10.18
C ASP A 208 27.57 17.34 10.28
N GLN A 209 27.42 18.09 9.18
CA GLN A 209 26.55 19.25 9.10
C GLN A 209 25.07 18.91 9.33
N LEU A 210 24.55 17.85 8.71
CA LEU A 210 23.17 17.40 8.88
C LEU A 210 22.90 16.94 10.31
N LEU A 211 23.80 16.12 10.85
CA LEU A 211 23.65 15.57 12.18
C LEU A 211 23.82 16.63 13.28
N GLY A 212 24.62 17.68 13.02
CA GLY A 212 24.81 18.83 13.90
C GLY A 212 23.82 19.98 13.71
N ALA A 213 22.79 19.82 12.87
CA ALA A 213 21.83 20.89 12.59
C ALA A 213 21.05 21.31 13.85
N ASP A 214 20.85 22.63 14.02
CA ASP A 214 20.07 23.19 15.13
C ASP A 214 18.57 23.01 14.89
N VAL A 215 18.05 21.85 15.31
CA VAL A 215 16.64 21.46 15.12
C VAL A 215 15.66 22.51 15.67
N PRO A 216 15.85 23.10 16.88
CA PRO A 216 15.02 24.22 17.33
C PRO A 216 14.99 25.42 16.38
N ASP A 217 16.13 25.83 15.83
CA ASP A 217 16.18 26.96 14.89
C ASP A 217 15.46 26.63 13.57
N LEU A 218 15.61 25.39 13.06
CA LEU A 218 14.88 24.92 11.88
C LEU A 218 13.37 24.89 12.10
N LEU A 219 12.91 24.40 13.26
CA LEU A 219 11.49 24.39 13.61
C LEU A 219 10.93 25.82 13.68
N ALA A 220 11.65 26.75 14.34
CA ALA A 220 11.27 28.15 14.37
C ALA A 220 11.26 28.78 12.98
N ALA A 221 12.23 28.46 12.12
CA ALA A 221 12.25 28.91 10.73
C ALA A 221 11.05 28.36 9.94
N THR A 222 10.70 27.07 10.09
CA THR A 222 9.49 26.49 9.49
C THR A 222 8.25 27.25 9.93
N TRP A 223 8.06 27.47 11.23
CA TRP A 223 6.91 28.23 11.73
C TRP A 223 6.88 29.65 11.22
N ARG A 224 8.01 30.36 11.15
CA ARG A 224 8.09 31.74 10.65
C ARG A 224 7.86 31.86 9.14
N ASN A 225 8.15 30.83 8.39
CA ASN A 225 7.90 30.79 6.95
C ASN A 225 6.52 30.24 6.59
N GLY A 226 5.83 29.65 7.57
CA GLY A 226 4.41 29.36 7.59
C GLY A 226 4.01 27.97 7.16
N LEU A 227 2.80 27.57 7.58
CA LEU A 227 2.24 26.24 7.40
C LEU A 227 1.02 26.30 6.47
N ALA A 228 0.79 25.24 5.71
CA ALA A 228 -0.43 25.10 4.91
C ALA A 228 -1.69 25.13 5.81
N ASP A 229 -1.60 24.57 7.02
CA ASP A 229 -2.68 24.56 8.01
C ASP A 229 -3.03 25.94 8.57
N GLU A 230 -2.24 26.99 8.30
CA GLU A 230 -2.65 28.37 8.63
C GLU A 230 -3.73 28.88 7.69
N LEU A 231 -3.85 28.29 6.50
CA LEU A 231 -4.80 28.67 5.48
C LEU A 231 -6.07 27.84 5.63
N GLY A 232 -7.21 28.51 5.67
CA GLY A 232 -8.52 27.86 5.68
C GLY A 232 -9.61 28.74 5.08
N ASP A 233 -10.74 28.11 4.84
CA ASP A 233 -11.99 28.78 4.51
C ASP A 233 -13.01 28.36 5.56
N LEU A 234 -13.71 29.33 6.16
CA LEU A 234 -14.72 29.06 7.18
C LEU A 234 -15.81 28.08 6.69
N ALA A 235 -16.11 28.07 5.38
CA ALA A 235 -17.07 27.15 4.78
C ALA A 235 -16.52 25.72 4.59
N LEU A 236 -15.21 25.57 4.40
CA LEU A 236 -14.53 24.26 4.44
C LEU A 236 -14.37 23.75 5.87
N ASP A 237 -14.19 24.67 6.82
CA ASP A 237 -13.92 24.34 8.22
C ASP A 237 -15.15 24.04 9.04
N ALA A 238 -16.28 24.70 8.75
CA ALA A 238 -17.59 24.37 9.30
C ALA A 238 -18.16 23.03 8.78
N TYR A 239 -17.40 22.31 7.96
CA TYR A 239 -17.86 21.14 7.21
C TYR A 239 -17.35 19.83 7.82
N ASP A 240 -17.95 19.41 8.94
CA ASP A 240 -17.66 18.14 9.63
C ASP A 240 -18.22 16.87 8.93
N GLY A 241 -18.87 17.04 7.77
CA GLY A 241 -19.71 16.00 7.16
C GLY A 241 -19.01 15.00 6.25
N PHE A 242 -17.77 15.26 5.83
CA PHE A 242 -16.99 14.21 5.20
C PHE A 242 -16.59 13.28 6.35
N THR A 243 -16.99 12.01 6.38
CA THR A 243 -16.56 11.08 7.46
C THR A 243 -16.13 9.74 6.89
N HIS A 244 -16.20 9.54 5.57
CA HIS A 244 -15.91 8.27 4.94
C HIS A 244 -14.75 8.39 3.95
N SER A 245 -13.86 7.40 4.00
CA SER A 245 -12.67 7.26 3.15
C SER A 245 -12.99 7.03 1.66
N ASP A 246 -14.26 6.83 1.33
CA ASP A 246 -14.72 6.44 0.00
C ASP A 246 -15.19 7.63 -0.86
N ASP A 247 -15.30 8.82 -0.28
CA ASP A 247 -15.64 10.03 -1.02
C ASP A 247 -14.41 10.51 -1.79
N LEU A 248 -14.23 9.94 -2.99
CA LEU A 248 -13.28 10.43 -3.96
C LEU A 248 -13.69 11.85 -4.37
N PHE A 249 -12.87 12.83 -4.00
CA PHE A 249 -13.07 14.19 -4.48
C PHE A 249 -12.77 14.31 -5.97
N ARG A 250 -13.53 15.13 -6.70
CA ARG A 250 -13.13 15.60 -8.04
C ARG A 250 -13.08 17.11 -8.06
N LEU A 251 -11.96 17.61 -8.56
CA LEU A 251 -11.82 19.00 -8.97
C LEU A 251 -12.24 19.11 -10.44
N GLU A 252 -13.35 19.77 -10.73
CA GLU A 252 -13.81 20.00 -12.10
C GLU A 252 -13.85 21.51 -12.39
N PRO A 253 -13.32 21.98 -13.53
CA PRO A 253 -13.54 23.37 -13.94
C PRO A 253 -15.05 23.59 -14.11
N ALA A 254 -15.57 24.67 -13.55
CA ALA A 254 -17.00 24.97 -13.66
C ALA A 254 -17.34 25.32 -15.12
N GLU A 255 -18.05 24.44 -15.82
CA GLU A 255 -18.59 24.77 -17.14
C GLU A 255 -19.46 26.03 -17.02
N GLY A 256 -19.28 27.03 -17.90
CA GLY A 256 -20.14 28.22 -17.97
C GLY A 256 -20.03 29.25 -16.84
N ALA A 257 -19.14 29.09 -15.86
CA ALA A 257 -18.76 30.18 -14.95
C ALA A 257 -17.71 31.08 -15.64
N ASP A 258 -17.67 32.38 -15.28
CA ASP A 258 -16.50 33.22 -15.59
C ASP A 258 -15.21 32.46 -15.20
N GLU A 259 -14.19 32.52 -16.06
CA GLU A 259 -13.07 31.57 -16.28
C GLU A 259 -12.24 31.08 -15.05
N ASP A 260 -12.59 31.43 -13.81
CA ASP A 260 -11.75 31.28 -12.61
C ASP A 260 -12.37 30.41 -11.50
N ALA A 261 -13.39 29.60 -11.82
CA ALA A 261 -14.10 28.79 -10.85
C ALA A 261 -13.81 27.28 -10.95
N PHE A 262 -13.61 26.63 -9.79
CA PHE A 262 -13.43 25.18 -9.68
C PHE A 262 -14.41 24.58 -8.68
N VAL A 263 -14.93 23.39 -8.97
CA VAL A 263 -15.87 22.68 -8.10
C VAL A 263 -15.15 21.51 -7.44
N LEU A 264 -15.18 21.47 -6.11
CA LEU A 264 -14.80 20.32 -5.31
C LEU A 264 -16.05 19.49 -5.04
N THR A 265 -16.17 18.33 -5.68
CA THR A 265 -17.25 17.37 -5.42
C THR A 265 -16.75 16.23 -4.54
N GLY A 266 -17.55 15.77 -3.57
CA GLY A 266 -17.26 14.60 -2.73
C GLY A 266 -18.58 13.95 -2.29
N GLY A 267 -18.76 12.66 -2.59
CA GLY A 267 -20.03 11.98 -2.40
C GLY A 267 -21.18 12.62 -3.21
N ASN A 268 -22.26 13.01 -2.53
CA ASN A 268 -23.42 13.67 -3.14
C ASN A 268 -23.41 15.21 -2.99
N ARG A 269 -22.24 15.82 -2.76
CA ARG A 269 -22.11 17.23 -2.42
C ARG A 269 -21.01 17.92 -3.23
N SER A 270 -21.19 19.21 -3.47
CA SER A 270 -20.27 20.05 -4.26
C SER A 270 -20.05 21.39 -3.59
N ILE A 271 -18.82 21.89 -3.61
CA ILE A 271 -18.44 23.25 -3.21
C ILE A 271 -17.81 23.93 -4.42
N ALA A 272 -18.33 25.08 -4.84
CA ALA A 272 -17.74 25.84 -5.94
C ALA A 272 -16.88 26.96 -5.38
N PHE A 273 -15.65 27.06 -5.86
CA PHE A 273 -14.68 28.11 -5.59
C PHE A 273 -14.54 29.00 -6.80
N GLY A 274 -14.24 30.27 -6.57
CA GLY A 274 -14.06 31.30 -7.59
C GLY A 274 -12.89 32.21 -7.30
N PRO A 275 -12.73 33.27 -8.11
CA PRO A 275 -11.64 34.23 -7.93
C PRO A 275 -11.65 34.96 -6.59
N ARG A 276 -12.78 34.97 -5.87
CA ARG A 276 -12.95 35.64 -4.57
C ARG A 276 -13.22 34.70 -3.38
N GLY A 277 -12.96 33.39 -3.52
CA GLY A 277 -13.25 32.39 -2.49
C GLY A 277 -14.43 31.49 -2.87
N VAL A 278 -15.09 30.88 -1.87
CA VAL A 278 -16.26 30.01 -2.10
C VAL A 278 -17.41 30.81 -2.75
N ILE A 279 -17.81 30.42 -3.96
CA ILE A 279 -18.93 31.02 -4.72
C ILE A 279 -20.26 30.45 -4.25
N ALA A 280 -20.29 29.14 -4.03
CA ALA A 280 -21.50 28.43 -3.63
C ALA A 280 -21.17 27.48 -2.49
N GLY A 281 -21.93 27.64 -1.40
CA GLY A 281 -21.88 26.75 -0.27
C GLY A 281 -22.35 25.34 -0.64
N PRO A 282 -22.16 24.39 0.28
CA PRO A 282 -22.50 22.99 0.09
C PRO A 282 -23.99 22.82 -0.24
N VAL A 283 -24.30 22.44 -1.48
CA VAL A 283 -25.66 22.08 -1.87
C VAL A 283 -25.87 20.59 -1.61
N ALA A 284 -26.91 20.25 -0.85
CA ALA A 284 -27.33 18.87 -0.66
C ALA A 284 -28.01 18.38 -1.95
N GLY A 285 -27.44 17.34 -2.57
CA GLY A 285 -27.79 16.91 -3.92
C GLY A 285 -26.74 17.39 -4.92
N ALA A 286 -26.42 16.56 -5.90
CA ALA A 286 -25.61 16.99 -7.02
C ALA A 286 -26.19 18.32 -7.53
N LEU A 287 -25.36 19.37 -7.59
CA LEU A 287 -25.76 20.59 -8.27
C LEU A 287 -26.41 20.17 -9.60
N PRO A 288 -27.55 20.76 -10.00
CA PRO A 288 -28.22 20.44 -11.26
C PRO A 288 -27.42 21.04 -12.42
N TRP A 289 -26.14 20.70 -12.50
CA TRP A 289 -25.32 20.84 -13.68
C TRP A 289 -25.56 19.59 -14.52
N PRO A 290 -25.89 19.73 -15.81
CA PRO A 290 -26.35 18.62 -16.64
C PRO A 290 -25.24 17.57 -16.78
N SER A 291 -25.28 16.56 -15.93
CA SER A 291 -24.51 15.33 -16.11
C SER A 291 -25.05 14.63 -17.35
N ARG A 292 -24.37 14.77 -18.49
CA ARG A 292 -24.77 14.12 -19.73
C ARG A 292 -24.70 12.60 -19.61
N SER A 293 -25.85 11.96 -19.51
CA SER A 293 -26.29 10.86 -20.40
C SER A 293 -27.77 10.55 -20.10
N PRO A 294 -28.62 10.22 -21.09
CA PRO A 294 -28.30 9.27 -22.16
C PRO A 294 -28.89 9.58 -23.56
N ALA A 295 -28.38 8.87 -24.57
CA ALA A 295 -29.04 8.44 -25.81
C ALA A 295 -30.01 9.43 -26.54
N SER A 296 -29.49 10.19 -27.50
CA SER A 296 -30.14 10.42 -28.81
C SER A 296 -29.13 11.02 -29.80
N PRO A 297 -29.10 10.57 -31.07
CA PRO A 297 -28.16 11.07 -32.06
C PRO A 297 -28.64 12.39 -32.67
N SER A 298 -27.69 13.13 -33.25
CA SER A 298 -27.86 14.34 -34.07
C SER A 298 -28.00 15.68 -33.32
N THR A 299 -26.86 16.31 -33.04
CA THR A 299 -26.45 17.49 -33.81
C THR A 299 -25.00 17.82 -33.50
N ASP A 300 -24.21 17.80 -34.57
CA ASP A 300 -22.78 18.03 -34.60
C ASP A 300 -22.49 19.51 -34.26
N ARG A 301 -22.17 19.78 -32.99
CA ARG A 301 -21.36 20.93 -32.58
C ARG A 301 -20.19 20.40 -31.77
N ARG A 302 -19.12 20.03 -32.46
CA ARG A 302 -17.80 19.84 -31.84
C ARG A 302 -17.33 21.17 -31.27
N ILE A 303 -17.55 21.39 -29.98
CA ILE A 303 -16.81 22.38 -29.21
C ILE A 303 -15.44 21.77 -28.94
N ARG A 304 -14.41 22.29 -29.60
CA ARG A 304 -13.00 22.03 -29.25
C ARG A 304 -12.75 22.67 -27.90
N TYR A 305 -12.41 21.87 -26.91
CA TYR A 305 -11.89 22.33 -25.64
C TYR A 305 -10.45 22.83 -25.83
N THR A 306 -10.18 24.08 -25.47
CA THR A 306 -8.84 24.60 -25.22
C THR A 306 -8.68 24.78 -23.71
N SER A 307 -7.99 23.84 -23.07
CA SER A 307 -7.65 23.79 -21.64
C SER A 307 -6.58 24.82 -21.24
N GLY A 308 -6.76 26.09 -21.61
CA GLY A 308 -5.65 27.04 -21.73
C GLY A 308 -5.21 27.82 -20.49
N ARG A 309 -5.86 27.74 -19.32
CA ARG A 309 -5.51 28.62 -18.18
C ARG A 309 -5.40 28.00 -16.79
N PHE A 310 -6.06 26.88 -16.51
CA PHE A 310 -5.90 26.13 -15.25
C PHE A 310 -5.49 24.68 -15.49
N GLY A 311 -4.78 24.42 -16.59
CA GLY A 311 -4.15 23.14 -16.82
C GLY A 311 -3.08 22.90 -15.76
N LEU A 312 -3.45 22.21 -14.67
CA LEU A 312 -2.51 21.54 -13.74
C LEU A 312 -1.55 20.58 -14.49
N GLY A 313 -1.75 20.36 -15.80
CA GLY A 313 -0.91 19.57 -16.69
C GLY A 313 0.18 20.33 -17.48
N ASP A 314 0.11 21.66 -17.62
CA ASP A 314 1.01 22.40 -18.55
C ASP A 314 2.11 23.23 -17.85
N GLU A 315 2.01 23.47 -16.54
CA GLU A 315 3.10 24.10 -15.78
C GLU A 315 4.31 23.15 -15.73
N ALA A 316 5.44 23.60 -16.27
CA ALA A 316 6.65 22.81 -16.32
C ALA A 316 7.22 22.65 -14.89
N PRO A 317 7.86 21.51 -14.57
CA PRO A 317 8.66 21.41 -13.34
C PRO A 317 9.61 22.60 -13.23
N GLY A 318 9.56 23.33 -12.13
CA GLY A 318 10.32 24.57 -11.97
C GLY A 318 9.49 25.86 -11.94
N ASP A 319 8.22 25.82 -12.36
CA ASP A 319 7.34 26.97 -12.23
C ASP A 319 7.15 27.35 -10.77
N THR A 320 7.29 28.66 -10.49
CA THR A 320 7.18 29.24 -9.15
C THR A 320 6.06 30.25 -9.10
N ALA A 321 5.18 30.13 -8.10
CA ALA A 321 4.11 31.07 -7.84
C ALA A 321 4.30 31.73 -6.45
N PRO A 322 4.17 33.06 -6.32
CA PRO A 322 4.24 33.71 -5.02
C PRO A 322 3.02 33.35 -4.16
N VAL A 323 3.26 33.04 -2.89
CA VAL A 323 2.25 32.77 -1.87
C VAL A 323 2.41 33.75 -0.72
N HIS A 324 1.35 34.51 -0.43
CA HIS A 324 1.32 35.43 0.69
C HIS A 324 0.65 34.76 1.89
N LEU A 325 1.45 34.34 2.86
CA LEU A 325 0.93 33.77 4.10
C LEU A 325 0.52 34.86 5.08
N PRO A 326 -0.49 34.62 5.92
CA PRO A 326 -0.93 35.57 6.93
C PRO A 326 0.22 36.06 7.82
N GLY A 327 0.37 37.38 7.92
CA GLY A 327 1.39 38.04 8.73
C GLY A 327 2.82 37.95 8.20
N ALA A 328 3.05 37.36 7.02
CA ALA A 328 4.38 37.30 6.42
C ALA A 328 4.76 38.64 5.76
N ALA A 329 5.97 39.12 6.03
CA ALA A 329 6.49 40.36 5.44
C ALA A 329 6.95 40.19 3.97
N ARG A 330 7.26 38.96 3.56
CA ARG A 330 7.67 38.60 2.20
C ARG A 330 6.87 37.39 1.73
N ALA A 331 6.62 37.33 0.43
CA ALA A 331 5.98 36.17 -0.18
C ALA A 331 6.90 34.94 -0.09
N SER A 332 6.31 33.81 0.29
CA SER A 332 6.89 32.50 0.05
C SER A 332 6.73 32.15 -1.44
N ALA A 333 7.47 31.17 -1.93
CA ALA A 333 7.33 30.69 -3.29
C ALA A 333 6.83 29.25 -3.27
N LEU A 334 5.71 29.01 -3.92
CA LEU A 334 5.26 27.67 -4.24
C LEU A 334 6.01 27.19 -5.47
N GLN A 335 6.61 26.01 -5.44
CA GLN A 335 7.26 25.39 -6.61
C GLN A 335 6.68 24.00 -6.87
N ARG A 336 6.38 23.71 -8.15
CA ARG A 336 6.06 22.37 -8.62
C ARG A 336 7.32 21.56 -8.86
N GLY A 337 7.37 20.36 -8.30
CA GLY A 337 8.44 19.38 -8.56
C GLY A 337 8.11 18.38 -9.67
N PRO A 338 9.11 17.57 -10.08
CA PRO A 338 9.00 16.62 -11.20
C PRO A 338 7.94 15.51 -11.02
N ASP A 339 7.53 15.16 -9.80
CA ASP A 339 6.60 14.06 -9.55
C ASP A 339 5.24 14.51 -8.98
N ALA A 340 4.71 15.64 -9.44
CA ALA A 340 3.44 16.17 -8.91
C ALA A 340 3.44 16.48 -7.39
N TRP A 341 4.63 16.65 -6.79
CA TRP A 341 4.75 17.28 -5.49
C TRP A 341 4.86 18.79 -5.61
N TRP A 342 4.46 19.46 -4.55
CA TRP A 342 4.54 20.90 -4.38
C TRP A 342 5.37 21.21 -3.14
N GLU A 343 6.23 22.22 -3.26
CA GLU A 343 7.02 22.74 -2.16
C GLU A 343 6.64 24.19 -1.88
N LEU A 344 6.34 24.48 -0.61
CA LEU A 344 6.30 25.86 -0.12
C LEU A 344 7.72 26.24 0.29
N ARG A 345 8.33 27.17 -0.44
CA ARG A 345 9.66 27.67 -0.18
C ARG A 345 9.62 29.02 0.52
N ASN A 346 10.53 29.21 1.47
CA ASN A 346 10.74 30.52 2.07
C ASN A 346 11.31 31.53 1.05
N PRO A 347 11.40 32.83 1.40
CA PRO A 347 12.01 33.85 0.54
C PRO A 347 13.47 33.59 0.17
N ALA A 348 14.18 32.70 0.88
CA ALA A 348 15.54 32.27 0.55
C ALA A 348 15.58 31.03 -0.37
N GLY A 349 14.42 30.52 -0.80
CA GLY A 349 14.29 29.37 -1.68
C GLY A 349 14.33 28.01 -0.98
N ALA A 350 14.41 27.93 0.35
CA ALA A 350 14.41 26.66 1.07
C ALA A 350 13.00 26.13 1.30
N ALA A 351 12.78 24.83 1.07
CA ALA A 351 11.48 24.20 1.30
C ALA A 351 11.13 24.17 2.80
N THR A 352 9.95 24.66 3.14
CA THR A 352 9.42 24.76 4.51
C THR A 352 8.30 23.79 4.76
N SER A 353 7.55 23.45 3.70
CA SER A 353 6.54 22.41 3.66
C SER A 353 6.60 21.73 2.28
N ARG A 354 6.23 20.46 2.22
CA ARG A 354 6.12 19.68 0.99
C ARG A 354 4.85 18.85 1.05
N TRP A 355 4.11 18.75 -0.05
CA TRP A 355 2.94 17.87 -0.15
C TRP A 355 2.87 17.25 -1.53
N TYR A 356 2.25 16.08 -1.60
CA TYR A 356 2.06 15.36 -2.83
C TYR A 356 0.66 15.59 -3.39
N GLN A 357 0.56 15.95 -4.67
CA GLN A 357 -0.70 15.95 -5.40
C GLN A 357 -0.80 14.67 -6.22
N GLY A 358 -1.30 13.61 -5.60
CA GLY A 358 -1.35 12.32 -6.26
C GLY A 358 -2.33 12.23 -7.41
N PRO A 359 -2.01 11.46 -8.47
CA PRO A 359 -3.00 10.91 -9.38
C PRO A 359 -3.69 9.78 -8.63
N SER A 360 -4.73 10.10 -7.91
CA SER A 360 -5.69 9.15 -7.40
C SER A 360 -6.38 8.42 -8.56
N ARG A 361 -5.74 7.33 -9.01
CA ARG A 361 -6.08 6.49 -10.17
C ARG A 361 -5.82 7.20 -11.52
N PRO A 362 -5.43 6.44 -12.56
CA PRO A 362 -5.38 6.97 -13.91
C PRO A 362 -6.81 7.30 -14.37
N THR A 363 -7.18 8.57 -14.33
CA THR A 363 -8.36 9.10 -15.00
C THR A 363 -8.06 9.14 -16.49
N HIS A 364 -8.52 8.13 -17.22
CA HIS A 364 -8.33 8.06 -18.67
C HIS A 364 -9.07 9.17 -19.45
N VAL A 365 -9.91 10.00 -18.82
CA VAL A 365 -10.62 11.11 -19.48
C VAL A 365 -10.96 12.20 -18.45
N SER A 366 -10.68 13.47 -18.77
CA SER A 366 -11.02 14.72 -18.03
C SER A 366 -10.18 15.03 -16.78
N GLY A 367 -9.66 16.27 -16.70
CA GLY A 367 -8.73 16.78 -15.68
C GLY A 367 -9.29 16.88 -14.26
N SER A 368 -9.72 15.75 -13.71
CA SER A 368 -10.19 15.59 -12.34
C SER A 368 -9.07 15.08 -11.43
N HIS A 369 -8.90 15.72 -10.28
CA HIS A 369 -7.95 15.34 -9.23
C HIS A 369 -8.72 14.84 -8.01
N THR A 370 -8.31 13.73 -7.40
CA THR A 370 -8.81 13.32 -6.08
C THR A 370 -7.78 13.60 -4.99
N VAL A 371 -8.29 14.13 -3.89
CA VAL A 371 -7.55 14.40 -2.67
C VAL A 371 -8.04 13.38 -1.64
N ALA A 372 -7.17 12.51 -1.13
CA ALA A 372 -7.56 11.55 -0.10
C ALA A 372 -7.55 12.21 1.29
N ARG A 373 -8.50 11.82 2.16
CA ARG A 373 -8.58 12.28 3.56
C ARG A 373 -7.54 11.57 4.41
N GLN A 374 -6.30 12.05 4.41
CA GLN A 374 -5.29 11.51 5.32
C GLN A 374 -4.52 12.65 6.01
N ARG A 375 -4.38 12.57 7.34
CA ARG A 375 -3.61 13.51 8.15
C ARG A 375 -2.13 13.41 7.77
N HIS A 376 -1.67 14.30 6.91
CA HIS A 376 -0.28 14.38 6.50
C HIS A 376 0.50 15.24 7.50
N ARG A 377 1.72 14.88 7.93
CA ARG A 377 2.47 15.65 8.96
C ARG A 377 2.66 17.15 8.65
N TRP A 378 2.68 17.51 7.36
CA TRP A 378 2.85 18.89 6.90
C TRP A 378 1.54 19.61 6.54
N ALA A 379 0.41 18.94 6.78
CA ALA A 379 -0.95 19.44 6.57
C ALA A 379 -1.92 18.73 7.55
N ALA A 380 -1.51 18.52 8.79
CA ALA A 380 -2.12 17.53 9.68
C ALA A 380 -3.51 17.97 10.17
N GLY A 381 -3.77 19.28 10.15
CA GLY A 381 -5.08 19.86 10.45
C GLY A 381 -5.98 20.03 9.23
N SER A 382 -5.42 19.91 8.02
CA SER A 382 -6.13 20.10 6.78
C SER A 382 -6.51 18.75 6.19
N GLU A 383 -7.76 18.33 6.40
CA GLU A 383 -8.30 17.12 5.79
C GLU A 383 -8.25 17.14 4.25
N LEU A 384 -8.22 18.35 3.69
CA LEU A 384 -8.07 18.64 2.28
C LEU A 384 -7.08 19.80 2.13
N VAL A 385 -5.97 19.56 1.42
CA VAL A 385 -5.10 20.64 0.96
C VAL A 385 -5.67 21.15 -0.36
N VAL A 386 -6.22 22.37 -0.36
CA VAL A 386 -6.71 22.98 -1.61
C VAL A 386 -5.55 23.15 -2.60
N PRO A 387 -5.82 23.15 -3.92
CA PRO A 387 -4.80 23.39 -4.91
C PRO A 387 -4.02 24.68 -4.59
N PRO A 388 -2.69 24.66 -4.71
CA PRO A 388 -1.87 25.80 -4.30
C PRO A 388 -2.21 27.13 -4.98
N GLN A 389 -2.75 27.09 -6.20
CA GLN A 389 -3.24 28.26 -6.93
C GLN A 389 -4.36 29.00 -6.19
N ALA A 390 -5.06 28.32 -5.27
CA ALA A 390 -6.13 28.89 -4.46
C ALA A 390 -5.62 29.50 -3.14
N TRP A 391 -4.36 29.30 -2.76
CA TRP A 391 -3.85 29.67 -1.42
C TRP A 391 -3.87 31.18 -1.17
N GLY A 392 -3.57 31.98 -2.20
CA GLY A 392 -3.68 33.45 -2.11
C GLY A 392 -5.12 33.96 -1.93
N ARG A 393 -6.11 33.08 -2.02
CA ARG A 393 -7.53 33.39 -1.83
C ARG A 393 -8.07 32.89 -0.47
N LEU A 394 -7.25 32.16 0.30
CA LEU A 394 -7.63 31.66 1.61
C LEU A 394 -7.33 32.67 2.71
N ALA A 395 -8.12 32.62 3.79
CA ALA A 395 -7.90 33.42 4.97
C ALA A 395 -7.06 32.66 6.02
N ALA A 396 -6.52 33.40 6.99
CA ALA A 396 -5.91 32.79 8.16
C ALA A 396 -7.00 32.07 8.98
N ARG A 397 -6.80 30.79 9.33
CA ARG A 397 -7.68 30.07 10.27
C ARG A 397 -7.68 30.71 11.65
N ASP A 398 -6.51 31.16 12.08
CA ASP A 398 -6.28 31.86 13.34
C ASP A 398 -5.19 32.91 13.13
N SER A 399 -5.61 34.14 12.82
CA SER A 399 -4.69 35.27 12.57
C SER A 399 -3.84 35.66 13.79
N ALA A 400 -4.28 35.33 15.01
CA ALA A 400 -3.49 35.55 16.22
C ALA A 400 -2.40 34.49 16.33
N ALA A 401 -2.74 33.22 16.14
CA ALA A 401 -1.79 32.12 16.09
C ALA A 401 -0.77 32.28 14.97
N SER A 402 -1.18 32.64 13.76
CA SER A 402 -0.24 32.95 12.67
C SER A 402 0.79 34.00 13.10
N ARG A 403 0.37 35.08 13.77
CA ARG A 403 1.33 36.08 14.30
C ARG A 403 2.27 35.51 15.36
N ILE A 404 1.77 34.63 16.25
CA ILE A 404 2.60 33.92 17.22
C ILE A 404 3.67 33.07 16.49
N LEU A 405 3.29 32.35 15.44
CA LEU A 405 4.23 31.55 14.63
C LEU A 405 5.25 32.42 13.88
N ARG A 406 4.87 33.61 13.39
CA ARG A 406 5.81 34.59 12.77
C ARG A 406 6.80 35.17 13.78
N ALA A 407 6.40 35.28 15.04
CA ALA A 407 7.24 35.76 16.13
C ALA A 407 8.06 34.65 16.80
N ALA A 408 7.79 33.38 16.47
CA ALA A 408 8.47 32.26 17.09
C ALA A 408 9.97 32.30 16.79
N ASP A 409 10.77 32.22 17.85
CA ASP A 409 12.22 32.16 17.79
C ASP A 409 12.72 30.76 18.17
N ARG A 410 14.04 30.57 18.04
CA ARG A 410 14.72 29.35 18.45
C ARG A 410 14.42 28.98 19.91
N ALA A 411 14.31 29.95 20.81
CA ALA A 411 14.04 29.70 22.23
C ALA A 411 12.63 29.15 22.45
N ALA A 412 11.62 29.67 21.74
CA ALA A 412 10.26 29.15 21.77
C ALA A 412 10.19 27.71 21.24
N ALA A 413 10.80 27.44 20.09
CA ALA A 413 10.88 26.09 19.54
C ALA A 413 11.62 25.11 20.48
N ALA A 414 12.72 25.55 21.09
CA ALA A 414 13.46 24.75 22.07
C ALA A 414 12.62 24.44 23.32
N ARG A 415 11.80 25.38 23.81
CA ARG A 415 10.88 25.12 24.93
C ARG A 415 9.82 24.08 24.57
N VAL A 416 9.25 24.15 23.37
CA VAL A 416 8.28 23.15 22.89
C VAL A 416 8.91 21.76 22.81
N LEU A 417 10.10 21.65 22.20
CA LEU A 417 10.81 20.37 22.09
C LEU A 417 11.24 19.83 23.46
N ALA A 418 11.66 20.68 24.39
CA ALA A 418 12.02 20.29 25.75
C ALA A 418 10.82 19.87 26.61
N ALA A 419 9.60 20.31 26.25
CA ALA A 419 8.37 19.91 26.92
C ALA A 419 7.88 18.52 26.48
N LEU A 420 8.38 18.00 25.35
CA LEU A 420 8.24 16.59 25.03
C LEU A 420 9.09 15.83 26.04
N ASP A 421 8.46 15.09 26.96
CA ASP A 421 9.23 14.18 27.81
C ASP A 421 10.03 13.20 26.93
N GLY A 422 11.15 12.69 27.45
CA GLY A 422 12.02 11.81 26.66
C GLY A 422 11.28 10.57 26.13
N GLY A 423 10.24 10.12 26.84
CA GLY A 423 9.40 9.00 26.42
C GLY A 423 8.53 9.32 25.20
N LEU A 424 7.96 10.51 25.11
CA LEU A 424 7.13 10.93 24.00
C LEU A 424 7.96 11.11 22.73
N ALA A 425 9.12 11.79 22.79
CA ALA A 425 9.97 11.94 21.61
C ALA A 425 10.45 10.60 21.04
N ASP A 426 10.84 9.66 21.91
CA ASP A 426 11.21 8.30 21.52
C ASP A 426 10.00 7.52 20.97
N ARG A 427 8.82 7.63 21.61
CA ARG A 427 7.57 7.01 21.15
C ARG A 427 7.18 7.52 19.76
N LEU A 428 7.22 8.83 19.52
CA LEU A 428 6.92 9.45 18.23
C LEU A 428 7.88 8.93 17.15
N THR A 429 9.16 8.85 17.48
CA THR A 429 10.19 8.30 16.58
C THR A 429 9.92 6.83 16.29
N GLU A 430 9.60 6.02 17.29
CA GLU A 430 9.33 4.60 17.12
C GLU A 430 8.03 4.36 16.33
N ILE A 431 7.00 5.19 16.52
CA ILE A 431 5.77 5.17 15.71
C ILE A 431 6.10 5.48 14.23
N GLY A 432 6.89 6.52 13.97
CA GLY A 432 7.31 6.90 12.61
C GLY A 432 8.20 5.85 11.93
N ARG A 433 9.01 5.11 12.71
CA ARG A 433 9.77 3.96 12.19
C ARG A 433 8.84 2.77 11.89
N ARG A 434 7.69 2.71 12.57
CA ARG A 434 6.76 1.59 12.54
C ARG A 434 5.80 1.57 11.37
N ILE A 435 5.01 2.60 11.18
CA ILE A 435 3.75 2.44 10.47
C ILE A 435 3.96 2.24 8.95
N PRO A 436 3.46 1.14 8.35
CA PRO A 436 3.37 1.00 6.90
C PRO A 436 2.42 2.06 6.34
N VAL A 437 2.67 2.52 5.12
CA VAL A 437 1.79 3.42 4.39
C VAL A 437 0.40 2.77 4.28
N GLY A 438 -0.65 3.38 4.84
CA GLY A 438 -2.02 3.01 4.45
C GLY A 438 -3.14 3.06 5.49
N ASN A 439 -2.88 3.08 6.80
CA ASN A 439 -3.96 3.27 7.79
C ASN A 439 -3.48 4.06 9.02
N PRO A 440 -4.14 5.17 9.39
CA PRO A 440 -3.85 5.85 10.65
C PRO A 440 -4.20 4.90 11.80
N SER A 441 -3.19 4.40 12.49
CA SER A 441 -3.41 3.58 13.68
C SER A 441 -3.94 4.45 14.83
N HIS A 442 -4.68 3.84 15.75
CA HIS A 442 -5.09 4.46 17.01
C HIS A 442 -3.91 5.12 17.75
N GLU A 443 -2.73 4.50 17.64
CA GLU A 443 -1.49 4.99 18.22
C GLU A 443 -1.02 6.34 17.63
N ILE A 444 -1.24 6.61 16.34
CA ILE A 444 -1.00 7.95 15.76
C ILE A 444 -1.96 8.97 16.39
N ALA A 445 -3.25 8.62 16.48
CA ALA A 445 -4.26 9.52 17.02
C ALA A 445 -3.97 9.89 18.49
N GLU A 446 -3.58 8.91 19.31
CA GLU A 446 -3.12 9.14 20.69
C GLU A 446 -1.88 10.05 20.74
N ALA A 447 -0.86 9.76 19.93
CA ALA A 447 0.36 10.56 19.87
C ALA A 447 0.08 12.02 19.48
N PHE A 448 -0.83 12.27 18.53
CA PHE A 448 -1.28 13.61 18.20
C PHE A 448 -2.09 14.27 19.34
N ALA A 449 -2.87 13.51 20.10
CA ALA A 449 -3.56 14.05 21.28
C ALA A 449 -2.57 14.48 22.37
N ASP A 450 -1.56 13.66 22.66
CA ASP A 450 -0.49 13.99 23.62
C ASP A 450 0.32 15.22 23.18
N LEU A 451 0.66 15.30 21.89
CA LEU A 451 1.32 16.47 21.30
C LEU A 451 0.47 17.73 21.41
N ARG A 452 -0.83 17.66 21.07
CA ARG A 452 -1.73 18.81 21.19
C ARG A 452 -1.82 19.33 22.62
N LYS A 453 -1.91 18.43 23.60
CA LYS A 453 -1.92 18.81 25.02
C LYS A 453 -0.63 19.57 25.38
N THR A 454 0.52 19.05 24.97
CA THR A 454 1.82 19.69 25.20
C THR A 454 1.93 21.07 24.53
N LEU A 455 1.37 21.20 23.31
CA LEU A 455 1.37 22.46 22.56
C LEU A 455 0.46 23.52 23.16
N ALA A 456 -0.71 23.12 23.66
CA ALA A 456 -1.62 24.04 24.34
C ALA A 456 -0.97 24.69 25.57
N ASP A 457 -0.15 23.94 26.31
CA ASP A 457 0.57 24.43 27.48
C ASP A 457 1.76 25.34 27.12
N THR A 458 2.45 25.06 26.00
CA THR A 458 3.70 25.74 25.62
C THR A 458 3.52 26.92 24.66
N LEU A 459 2.44 26.94 23.90
CA LEU A 459 2.06 28.01 22.96
C LEU A 459 0.66 28.54 23.30
N PRO A 460 0.46 29.13 24.50
CA PRO A 460 -0.83 29.67 24.89
C PRO A 460 -1.20 30.83 23.96
N GLY A 461 -2.33 30.71 23.27
CA GLY A 461 -2.82 31.69 22.30
C GLY A 461 -3.14 31.15 20.91
N ILE A 462 -2.83 29.87 20.67
CA ILE A 462 -3.29 29.15 19.48
C ILE A 462 -4.63 28.50 19.81
N THR A 463 -5.70 28.96 19.15
CA THR A 463 -7.08 28.56 19.48
C THR A 463 -7.71 27.62 18.47
N SER A 464 -7.14 27.53 17.25
CA SER A 464 -7.60 26.60 16.22
C SER A 464 -7.01 25.19 16.42
N ASP A 465 -7.88 24.21 16.66
CA ASP A 465 -7.50 22.79 16.78
C ASP A 465 -6.82 22.26 15.51
N ARG A 466 -7.29 22.67 14.33
CA ARG A 466 -6.68 22.27 13.05
C ARG A 466 -5.27 22.84 12.91
N LEU A 467 -5.07 24.12 13.26
CA LEU A 467 -3.72 24.68 13.27
C LEU A 467 -2.81 23.99 14.29
N LEU A 468 -3.34 23.63 15.47
CA LEU A 468 -2.61 22.83 16.45
C LEU A 468 -2.20 21.46 15.92
N ASP A 469 -3.06 20.77 15.17
CA ASP A 469 -2.70 19.51 14.49
C ASP A 469 -1.54 19.74 13.50
N GLY A 470 -1.59 20.80 12.69
CA GLY A 470 -0.50 21.18 11.77
C GLY A 470 0.82 21.44 12.48
N ILE A 471 0.79 22.20 13.58
CA ILE A 471 1.96 22.46 14.42
C ILE A 471 2.48 21.15 15.02
N ALA A 472 1.60 20.30 15.55
CA ALA A 472 1.96 18.99 16.08
C ALA A 472 2.70 18.12 15.07
N GLY A 473 2.30 18.15 13.79
CA GLY A 473 2.99 17.45 12.72
C GLY A 473 4.43 17.95 12.50
N THR A 474 4.66 19.26 12.54
CA THR A 474 6.03 19.85 12.45
C THR A 474 6.88 19.56 13.69
N VAL A 475 6.27 19.56 14.88
CA VAL A 475 6.94 19.25 16.15
C VAL A 475 7.34 17.79 16.23
N TRP A 476 6.44 16.88 15.80
CA TRP A 476 6.76 15.47 15.63
C TRP A 476 8.00 15.32 14.74
N THR A 477 7.98 15.95 13.57
CA THR A 477 9.09 15.89 12.61
C THR A 477 10.40 16.36 13.25
N ALA A 478 10.38 17.49 13.96
CA ALA A 478 11.54 18.01 14.67
C ALA A 478 12.03 17.06 15.77
N ALA A 479 11.13 16.46 16.54
CA ALA A 479 11.49 15.46 17.56
C ALA A 479 12.19 14.24 16.95
N GLU A 480 11.68 13.74 15.82
CA GLU A 480 12.35 12.66 15.07
C GLU A 480 13.74 13.08 14.60
N CYS A 481 13.89 14.29 14.06
CA CYS A 481 15.20 14.80 13.65
C CYS A 481 16.18 14.83 14.83
N GLN A 482 15.75 15.31 15.99
CA GLN A 482 16.60 15.39 17.18
C GLN A 482 17.04 14.01 17.67
N VAL A 483 16.10 13.06 17.79
CA VAL A 483 16.39 11.69 18.24
C VAL A 483 17.29 10.95 17.25
N LEU A 484 16.98 11.02 15.95
CA LEU A 484 17.75 10.34 14.92
C LEU A 484 19.12 10.97 14.72
N SER A 485 19.25 12.29 14.76
CA SER A 485 20.56 12.97 14.70
C SER A 485 21.45 12.56 15.87
N ALA A 486 20.94 12.59 17.10
CA ALA A 486 21.71 12.18 18.28
C ALA A 486 22.19 10.72 18.18
N ARG A 487 21.27 9.81 17.82
CA ARG A 487 21.60 8.39 17.62
C ARG A 487 22.65 8.17 16.53
N ASN A 488 22.54 8.89 15.43
CA ASN A 488 23.47 8.80 14.31
C ASN A 488 24.83 9.42 14.65
N LEU A 489 24.89 10.51 15.42
CA LEU A 489 26.15 11.09 15.93
C LEU A 489 26.88 10.08 16.81
N ASP A 490 26.19 9.46 17.76
CA ASP A 490 26.77 8.43 18.64
C ASP A 490 27.35 7.25 17.85
N ALA A 491 26.68 6.88 16.75
CA ALA A 491 27.14 5.82 15.85
C ALA A 491 28.38 6.21 15.00
N THR A 492 28.69 7.50 14.88
CA THR A 492 29.90 7.98 14.18
C THR A 492 31.10 8.24 15.09
N ALA A 493 30.91 8.20 16.41
CA ALA A 493 31.98 8.46 17.37
C ALA A 493 33.08 7.37 17.30
N PRO A 494 34.38 7.74 17.19
CA PRO A 494 35.47 6.77 17.17
C PRO A 494 35.48 5.90 18.42
N GLY A 495 35.55 4.57 18.25
CA GLY A 495 35.72 3.62 19.36
C GLY A 495 34.44 3.22 20.09
N THR A 496 33.26 3.73 19.73
CA THR A 496 32.01 3.28 20.37
C THR A 496 31.65 1.85 20.02
N GLY A 497 32.31 1.19 19.07
CA GLY A 497 32.36 -0.27 18.88
C GLY A 497 31.00 -0.97 18.69
N ARG A 498 29.91 -0.23 18.82
CA ARG A 498 28.63 -0.47 18.21
C ARG A 498 28.94 -0.38 16.73
N THR A 499 29.34 -1.51 16.16
CA THR A 499 28.53 -1.99 15.05
C THR A 499 27.10 -1.68 15.47
N LEU A 500 26.52 -0.65 14.85
CA LEU A 500 25.13 -0.77 14.48
C LEU A 500 25.12 -2.15 13.82
N ARG A 501 24.83 -3.19 14.62
CA ARG A 501 23.97 -4.23 14.12
C ARG A 501 22.92 -3.38 13.40
N ALA A 502 22.65 -3.70 12.15
CA ALA A 502 21.25 -3.81 11.85
C ALA A 502 20.68 -4.78 12.90
N ASP A 503 20.55 -4.32 14.15
CA ASP A 503 19.51 -4.75 15.03
C ASP A 503 18.37 -4.32 14.15
N PRO A 504 17.69 -5.29 13.49
CA PRO A 504 16.43 -4.93 12.90
C PRO A 504 15.75 -4.14 14.02
N LEU A 505 15.44 -2.87 13.75
CA LEU A 505 14.31 -2.23 14.39
C LEU A 505 13.34 -3.32 14.79
N PRO A 506 12.72 -3.34 15.98
CA PRO A 506 11.70 -4.32 16.31
C PRO A 506 10.42 -4.10 15.46
N TYR A 507 10.55 -3.86 14.16
CA TYR A 507 9.94 -4.77 13.21
C TYR A 507 10.60 -6.15 13.35
N PRO A 508 9.83 -7.17 13.75
CA PRO A 508 10.16 -8.52 13.34
C PRO A 508 10.58 -8.45 11.87
N ARG A 509 11.77 -8.96 11.53
CA ARG A 509 12.24 -9.07 10.14
C ARG A 509 11.07 -9.65 9.36
N ILE A 510 10.32 -8.87 8.60
CA ILE A 510 9.22 -9.42 7.81
C ILE A 510 9.79 -10.14 6.59
N ASP A 511 10.47 -11.25 6.87
CA ASP A 511 10.61 -12.40 6.00
C ASP A 511 9.21 -12.69 5.42
N ALA A 512 9.12 -13.30 4.25
CA ALA A 512 7.87 -13.95 3.86
C ALA A 512 7.38 -14.89 4.99
N GLY A 513 8.30 -15.40 5.82
CA GLY A 513 8.07 -16.06 7.12
C GLY A 513 7.41 -15.22 8.23
N ASP A 514 7.57 -13.89 8.27
CA ASP A 514 6.98 -13.00 9.29
C ASP A 514 5.75 -12.24 8.78
N LEU A 515 5.53 -12.10 7.47
CA LEU A 515 4.20 -11.72 6.93
C LEU A 515 3.27 -12.93 7.07
N ARG A 516 3.81 -14.13 6.84
CA ARG A 516 3.30 -15.41 7.30
C ARG A 516 3.05 -15.35 8.80
N ALA A 517 4.04 -15.08 9.64
CA ALA A 517 3.80 -14.99 11.08
C ALA A 517 2.79 -13.91 11.43
N ARG A 518 2.64 -12.78 10.75
CA ARG A 518 1.67 -11.73 11.12
C ARG A 518 0.24 -12.02 10.66
N ILE A 519 0.04 -12.54 9.44
CA ILE A 519 -1.27 -13.00 8.98
C ILE A 519 -1.69 -14.24 9.77
N PHE A 520 -0.76 -15.18 9.99
CA PHE A 520 -1.02 -16.37 10.80
C PHE A 520 -1.09 -16.09 12.29
N THR A 521 -0.32 -15.15 12.85
CA THR A 521 -0.48 -14.71 14.25
C THR A 521 -1.80 -14.00 14.38
N GLY A 522 -2.23 -13.16 13.42
CA GLY A 522 -3.57 -12.59 13.43
C GLY A 522 -4.67 -13.66 13.41
N MET A 523 -4.55 -14.69 12.56
CA MET A 523 -5.50 -15.81 12.50
C MET A 523 -5.41 -16.74 13.73
N GLN A 524 -4.22 -17.03 14.22
CA GLN A 524 -3.97 -17.86 15.40
C GLN A 524 -4.42 -17.13 16.66
N GLU A 525 -4.08 -15.86 16.84
CA GLU A 525 -4.60 -15.01 17.91
C GLU A 525 -6.12 -14.94 17.82
N MET A 526 -6.69 -14.76 16.62
CA MET A 526 -8.15 -14.84 16.43
C MET A 526 -8.72 -16.19 16.90
N PHE A 527 -8.16 -17.31 16.47
CA PHE A 527 -8.66 -18.63 16.84
C PHE A 527 -8.40 -18.97 18.31
N LEU A 528 -7.28 -18.52 18.88
CA LEU A 528 -6.96 -18.63 20.29
C LEU A 528 -7.88 -17.74 21.13
N GLU A 529 -8.24 -16.54 20.65
CA GLU A 529 -9.24 -15.69 21.30
C GLU A 529 -10.63 -16.30 21.21
N LEU A 530 -11.02 -16.89 20.08
CA LEU A 530 -12.28 -17.63 19.97
C LEU A 530 -12.29 -18.86 20.89
N ALA A 531 -11.17 -19.55 21.04
CA ALA A 531 -11.02 -20.64 22.01
C ALA A 531 -11.09 -20.14 23.45
N ARG A 532 -10.41 -19.03 23.80
CA ARG A 532 -10.51 -18.39 25.12
C ARG A 532 -11.92 -17.94 25.42
N VAL A 533 -12.64 -17.40 24.43
CA VAL A 533 -14.05 -17.05 24.55
C VAL A 533 -14.86 -18.32 24.80
N ALA A 534 -14.67 -19.38 24.03
CA ALA A 534 -15.36 -20.66 24.24
C ALA A 534 -15.10 -21.24 25.65
N ASP A 535 -13.85 -21.23 26.11
CA ASP A 535 -13.43 -21.67 27.44
C ASP A 535 -14.07 -20.81 28.53
N ALA A 536 -14.01 -19.48 28.41
CA ALA A 536 -14.69 -18.56 29.32
C ALA A 536 -16.22 -18.76 29.30
N CYS A 537 -16.78 -19.25 28.20
CA CYS A 537 -18.20 -19.56 28.11
C CYS A 537 -18.58 -20.85 28.86
N THR A 538 -17.64 -21.75 29.15
CA THR A 538 -17.87 -22.93 30.00
C THR A 538 -17.92 -22.62 31.50
N ASP A 539 -17.29 -21.53 31.95
CA ASP A 539 -17.38 -21.05 33.34
C ASP A 539 -18.22 -19.76 33.43
N PRO A 540 -19.42 -19.80 34.05
CA PRO A 540 -20.29 -18.62 34.17
C PRO A 540 -19.68 -17.50 35.03
N LYS A 541 -18.60 -17.75 35.78
CA LYS A 541 -17.93 -16.75 36.62
C LYS A 541 -16.84 -15.96 35.90
N VAL A 542 -16.38 -16.41 34.73
CA VAL A 542 -15.33 -15.73 33.97
C VAL A 542 -15.95 -14.62 33.13
N ALA A 543 -15.58 -13.38 33.43
CA ALA A 543 -15.94 -12.23 32.61
C ALA A 543 -15.23 -12.33 31.26
N VAL A 544 -15.97 -12.23 30.16
CA VAL A 544 -15.40 -12.16 28.82
C VAL A 544 -14.84 -10.74 28.62
N PRO A 545 -13.54 -10.56 28.31
CA PRO A 545 -12.97 -9.23 28.13
C PRO A 545 -13.63 -8.52 26.92
N PRO A 546 -13.94 -7.22 27.02
CA PRO A 546 -14.59 -6.47 25.94
C PRO A 546 -13.70 -6.13 24.72
N GLN A 547 -12.44 -6.60 24.66
CA GLN A 547 -11.44 -6.14 23.67
C GLN A 547 -11.27 -7.04 22.43
N THR A 548 -12.33 -7.65 21.93
CA THR A 548 -12.33 -8.48 20.70
C THR A 548 -12.35 -7.67 19.38
N ALA A 549 -12.17 -6.36 19.44
CA ALA A 549 -12.32 -5.40 18.33
C ALA A 549 -11.36 -5.59 17.14
N ARG A 550 -10.44 -6.56 17.17
CA ARG A 550 -9.47 -6.83 16.07
C ARG A 550 -9.81 -8.04 15.20
N LEU A 551 -10.93 -8.73 15.44
CA LEU A 551 -11.37 -9.89 14.64
C LEU A 551 -11.84 -9.53 13.20
N ALA A 552 -11.76 -8.26 12.82
CA ALA A 552 -12.77 -7.62 11.99
C ALA A 552 -12.47 -7.45 10.48
N ASP A 553 -11.20 -7.33 10.07
CA ASP A 553 -10.89 -6.86 8.71
C ASP A 553 -10.37 -7.95 7.75
N ALA A 554 -10.15 -9.16 8.23
CA ALA A 554 -9.51 -10.22 7.46
C ALA A 554 -10.51 -11.13 6.72
N LEU A 555 -11.26 -10.59 5.75
CA LEU A 555 -11.75 -11.29 4.53
C LEU A 555 -12.23 -12.77 4.64
N GLY A 556 -13.54 -13.01 4.74
CA GLY A 556 -14.20 -14.21 4.19
C GLY A 556 -13.93 -15.57 4.85
N TRP A 557 -13.21 -15.62 5.97
CA TRP A 557 -12.90 -16.86 6.69
C TRP A 557 -14.14 -17.50 7.32
N GLU A 558 -15.18 -16.71 7.61
CA GLU A 558 -16.44 -17.18 8.16
C GLU A 558 -17.12 -18.21 7.25
N LEU A 559 -16.94 -18.09 5.93
CA LEU A 559 -17.45 -19.05 4.94
C LEU A 559 -16.77 -20.41 5.04
N GLN A 560 -15.58 -20.47 5.65
CA GLN A 560 -14.75 -21.67 5.81
C GLN A 560 -14.99 -22.40 7.15
N LEU A 561 -15.72 -21.78 8.08
CA LEU A 561 -16.04 -22.39 9.36
C LEU A 561 -16.88 -23.67 9.20
N GLY A 562 -16.37 -24.78 9.73
CA GLY A 562 -16.98 -26.10 9.54
C GLY A 562 -16.73 -26.71 8.16
N ARG A 563 -15.81 -26.15 7.36
CA ARG A 563 -15.40 -26.67 6.05
C ARG A 563 -13.91 -26.98 5.98
N LEU A 564 -13.43 -27.61 7.04
CA LEU A 564 -12.01 -27.93 7.20
C LEU A 564 -11.54 -28.98 6.19
N GLY A 565 -12.38 -29.95 5.84
CA GLY A 565 -12.06 -30.98 4.84
C GLY A 565 -11.85 -30.39 3.45
N GLY A 566 -12.67 -29.43 3.03
CA GLY A 566 -12.50 -28.71 1.79
C GLY A 566 -11.20 -27.92 1.81
N ARG A 567 -10.88 -27.22 2.91
CA ARG A 567 -9.58 -26.54 2.99
C ARG A 567 -8.39 -27.48 3.03
N ALA A 568 -8.52 -28.64 3.66
CA ALA A 568 -7.56 -29.72 3.59
C ALA A 568 -7.36 -30.19 2.14
N LEU A 569 -8.45 -30.52 1.46
CA LEU A 569 -8.46 -30.98 0.08
C LEU A 569 -7.83 -29.96 -0.86
N ARG A 570 -8.26 -28.70 -0.79
CA ARG A 570 -7.70 -27.60 -1.58
C ARG A 570 -6.20 -27.48 -1.36
N THR A 571 -5.74 -27.60 -0.12
CA THR A 571 -4.31 -27.49 0.22
C THR A 571 -3.48 -28.57 -0.43
N VAL A 572 -3.92 -29.83 -0.36
CA VAL A 572 -3.17 -30.96 -0.91
C VAL A 572 -3.23 -31.01 -2.44
N LEU A 573 -4.33 -30.57 -3.06
CA LEU A 573 -4.49 -30.53 -4.52
C LEU A 573 -3.80 -29.33 -5.19
N HIS A 574 -3.69 -28.18 -4.52
CA HIS A 574 -3.11 -26.96 -5.12
C HIS A 574 -1.58 -26.89 -5.16
N GLY A 575 -0.86 -27.96 -4.82
CA GLY A 575 0.61 -27.99 -4.86
C GLY A 575 1.26 -27.94 -6.25
N LEU A 576 0.49 -27.56 -7.27
CA LEU A 576 0.94 -27.33 -8.64
C LEU A 576 1.64 -25.97 -8.84
N GLY A 577 1.94 -25.23 -7.77
CA GLY A 577 2.76 -24.02 -7.78
C GLY A 577 4.11 -24.26 -7.10
N PRO A 578 5.13 -23.38 -7.30
CA PRO A 578 6.47 -23.58 -6.75
C PRO A 578 6.45 -23.86 -5.23
N ASP A 579 7.39 -24.71 -4.77
CA ASP A 579 7.47 -25.34 -3.44
C ASP A 579 7.13 -24.43 -2.25
N ARG A 580 7.43 -23.13 -2.35
CA ARG A 580 7.13 -22.11 -1.33
C ARG A 580 5.64 -21.94 -1.00
N SER A 581 4.73 -22.45 -1.84
CA SER A 581 3.28 -22.37 -1.59
C SER A 581 2.74 -23.48 -0.66
N ASN A 582 3.47 -24.59 -0.47
CA ASN A 582 2.94 -25.74 0.27
C ASN A 582 3.07 -25.55 1.79
N ASP A 583 4.21 -25.04 2.28
CA ASP A 583 4.41 -24.76 3.70
C ASP A 583 3.40 -23.76 4.27
N LEU A 584 3.05 -22.73 3.48
CA LEU A 584 2.06 -21.72 3.87
C LEU A 584 0.66 -22.33 4.03
N ARG A 585 0.29 -23.28 3.17
CA ARG A 585 -1.02 -23.94 3.25
C ARG A 585 -1.05 -24.98 4.38
N ALA A 586 0.06 -25.68 4.61
CA ALA A 586 0.22 -26.58 5.76
C ALA A 586 0.05 -25.82 7.08
N ASP A 587 0.72 -24.67 7.24
CA ASP A 587 0.55 -23.81 8.40
C ASP A 587 -0.87 -23.26 8.53
N HIS A 588 -1.52 -22.94 7.42
CA HIS A 588 -2.91 -22.52 7.45
C HIS A 588 -3.79 -23.61 8.05
N ILE A 589 -3.67 -24.86 7.59
CA ILE A 589 -4.41 -26.00 8.16
C ILE A 589 -4.07 -26.19 9.65
N ARG A 590 -2.81 -26.05 10.05
CA ARG A 590 -2.41 -26.12 11.47
C ARG A 590 -3.19 -25.11 12.32
N CYS A 591 -3.39 -23.89 11.82
CA CYS A 591 -4.16 -22.86 12.51
C CYS A 591 -5.64 -23.24 12.66
N TRP A 592 -6.23 -23.97 11.70
CA TRP A 592 -7.61 -24.46 11.83
C TRP A 592 -7.75 -25.64 12.80
N GLY A 593 -6.63 -26.19 13.27
CA GLY A 593 -6.58 -27.23 14.29
C GLY A 593 -6.87 -26.78 15.71
N VAL A 594 -7.18 -25.51 15.96
CA VAL A 594 -7.55 -25.09 17.32
C VAL A 594 -8.72 -25.96 17.84
N PRO A 595 -8.60 -26.53 19.06
CA PRO A 595 -9.66 -27.31 19.68
C PRO A 595 -10.97 -26.53 19.58
N HIS A 596 -12.08 -27.21 19.32
CA HIS A 596 -13.43 -26.65 19.11
C HIS A 596 -13.79 -26.28 17.67
N MET A 597 -12.90 -25.72 16.85
CA MET A 597 -13.29 -25.31 15.48
C MET A 597 -13.31 -26.46 14.46
N SER A 598 -12.50 -27.48 14.73
CA SER A 598 -12.45 -28.75 14.02
C SER A 598 -13.37 -29.81 14.66
N ASP A 599 -14.20 -29.43 15.64
CA ASP A 599 -15.00 -30.37 16.41
C ASP A 599 -16.14 -30.97 15.56
N PRO A 600 -16.13 -32.30 15.32
CA PRO A 600 -17.22 -32.95 14.60
C PRO A 600 -18.56 -32.89 15.35
N ALA A 601 -18.58 -32.58 16.65
CA ALA A 601 -19.80 -32.44 17.43
C ALA A 601 -20.63 -31.20 17.04
N GLY A 602 -20.08 -30.28 16.24
CA GLY A 602 -20.84 -29.13 15.73
C GLY A 602 -21.14 -28.06 16.78
N ARG A 603 -20.18 -27.80 17.67
CA ARG A 603 -20.33 -26.81 18.76
C ARG A 603 -20.31 -25.36 18.31
N TRP A 604 -19.96 -25.09 17.06
CA TRP A 604 -20.03 -23.76 16.47
C TRP A 604 -21.13 -23.67 15.43
N ARG A 605 -21.76 -22.50 15.29
CA ARG A 605 -22.60 -22.16 14.13
C ARG A 605 -22.34 -20.74 13.67
N THR A 606 -22.39 -20.53 12.36
CA THR A 606 -22.46 -19.19 11.78
C THR A 606 -23.91 -18.76 11.67
N LEU A 607 -24.18 -17.49 11.97
CA LEU A 607 -25.50 -16.88 11.95
C LEU A 607 -25.49 -15.63 11.09
N ARG A 608 -26.62 -15.43 10.39
CA ARG A 608 -26.98 -14.17 9.77
C ARG A 608 -28.28 -13.70 10.40
N LEU A 609 -28.27 -12.52 11.01
CA LEU A 609 -29.37 -12.00 11.82
C LEU A 609 -29.98 -10.77 11.16
N ASP A 610 -31.30 -10.73 11.08
CA ASP A 610 -32.06 -9.50 10.82
C ASP A 610 -32.34 -8.81 12.15
N LEU A 611 -31.83 -7.60 12.31
CA LEU A 611 -32.03 -6.81 13.52
C LEU A 611 -33.34 -6.01 13.48
N GLY A 612 -34.01 -5.93 12.33
CA GLY A 612 -35.18 -5.08 12.14
C GLY A 612 -34.87 -3.61 12.46
N ARG A 613 -35.42 -3.09 13.57
CA ARG A 613 -35.19 -1.73 14.06
C ARG A 613 -34.22 -1.64 15.24
N ASP A 614 -33.75 -2.77 15.74
CA ASP A 614 -32.84 -2.79 16.88
C ASP A 614 -31.47 -2.24 16.47
N PRO A 615 -30.81 -1.46 17.33
CA PRO A 615 -29.47 -0.97 17.06
C PRO A 615 -28.52 -2.15 16.95
N ALA A 616 -27.71 -2.17 15.88
CA ALA A 616 -26.76 -3.24 15.69
C ALA A 616 -25.66 -3.17 16.76
N PRO A 617 -25.39 -4.29 17.47
CA PRO A 617 -24.24 -4.34 18.36
C PRO A 617 -22.95 -4.06 17.58
N ALA A 618 -21.97 -3.49 18.28
CA ALA A 618 -20.68 -3.19 17.68
C ALA A 618 -19.99 -4.50 17.23
N GLN A 619 -19.20 -4.41 16.17
CA GLN A 619 -18.36 -5.52 15.74
C GLN A 619 -17.43 -5.97 16.88
N GLY A 620 -17.22 -7.28 17.00
CA GLY A 620 -16.46 -7.88 18.10
C GLY A 620 -17.24 -8.05 19.40
N THR A 621 -18.47 -7.53 19.52
CA THR A 621 -19.28 -7.72 20.74
C THR A 621 -19.49 -9.21 21.02
N VAL A 622 -19.21 -9.64 22.26
CA VAL A 622 -19.50 -11.00 22.73
C VAL A 622 -20.73 -10.96 23.64
N CYS A 623 -21.70 -11.81 23.37
CA CYS A 623 -22.94 -11.94 24.11
C CYS A 623 -23.08 -13.36 24.65
N ARG A 624 -23.52 -13.51 25.91
CA ARG A 624 -23.84 -14.83 26.45
C ARG A 624 -25.12 -15.36 25.79
N THR A 625 -25.14 -16.64 25.45
CA THR A 625 -26.35 -17.39 25.06
C THR A 625 -26.66 -18.43 26.14
N PRO A 626 -27.85 -19.06 26.16
CA PRO A 626 -28.22 -20.00 27.22
C PRO A 626 -27.20 -21.13 27.43
N ASN A 627 -26.57 -21.59 26.35
CA ASN A 627 -25.63 -22.72 26.34
C ASN A 627 -24.21 -22.34 25.89
N GLY A 628 -23.88 -21.04 25.85
CA GLY A 628 -22.55 -20.60 25.42
C GLY A 628 -22.47 -19.10 25.13
N CYS A 629 -22.01 -18.73 23.94
CA CYS A 629 -21.84 -17.34 23.57
C CYS A 629 -21.84 -17.08 22.06
N LEU A 630 -22.22 -15.85 21.71
CA LEU A 630 -22.30 -15.33 20.36
C LEU A 630 -21.33 -14.16 20.19
N VAL A 631 -20.53 -14.18 19.14
CA VAL A 631 -19.58 -13.13 18.76
C VAL A 631 -20.09 -12.44 17.49
N VAL A 632 -20.20 -11.11 17.53
CA VAL A 632 -20.60 -10.31 16.37
C VAL A 632 -19.39 -10.13 15.44
N LEU A 633 -19.49 -10.66 14.22
CA LEU A 633 -18.39 -10.63 13.25
C LEU A 633 -18.40 -9.40 12.36
N GLN A 634 -19.58 -8.93 11.95
CA GLN A 634 -19.73 -7.75 11.09
C GLN A 634 -21.07 -7.05 11.35
N SER A 635 -21.02 -5.75 11.57
CA SER A 635 -22.18 -4.89 11.80
C SER A 635 -22.28 -3.89 10.64
N GLY A 636 -23.36 -3.92 9.84
CA GLY A 636 -23.67 -2.83 8.90
C GLY A 636 -23.83 -3.13 7.40
N SER A 637 -23.99 -4.38 6.95
CA SER A 637 -24.43 -4.59 5.56
C SER A 637 -25.96 -4.43 5.45
N THR A 638 -26.47 -3.99 4.30
CA THR A 638 -27.92 -3.98 3.95
C THR A 638 -28.58 -5.36 3.99
N VAL A 639 -27.81 -6.40 4.32
CA VAL A 639 -28.18 -7.81 4.19
C VAL A 639 -28.08 -8.54 5.55
N GLY A 640 -28.11 -7.81 6.67
CA GLY A 640 -28.11 -8.38 8.03
C GLY A 640 -26.73 -8.43 8.71
N LEU A 641 -26.75 -8.80 10.00
CA LEU A 641 -25.60 -8.91 10.90
C LEU A 641 -25.02 -10.33 10.88
N ALA A 642 -23.72 -10.46 10.65
CA ALA A 642 -23.03 -11.74 10.71
C ALA A 642 -22.52 -12.01 12.13
N ALA A 643 -22.75 -13.23 12.65
CA ALA A 643 -22.32 -13.64 13.97
C ALA A 643 -21.84 -15.11 13.98
N LEU A 644 -21.03 -15.43 14.98
CA LEU A 644 -20.53 -16.77 15.25
C LEU A 644 -20.93 -17.17 16.67
N GLU A 645 -21.63 -18.29 16.83
CA GLU A 645 -22.05 -18.78 18.13
C GLU A 645 -21.39 -20.10 18.48
N TYR A 646 -20.93 -20.20 19.72
CA TYR A 646 -20.46 -21.42 20.37
C TYR A 646 -21.50 -21.92 21.38
N ALA A 647 -21.76 -23.22 21.38
CA ALA A 647 -22.54 -23.93 22.38
C ALA A 647 -21.73 -25.09 22.96
N VAL A 648 -21.67 -25.18 24.29
CA VAL A 648 -20.81 -26.14 25.02
C VAL A 648 -21.11 -27.59 24.65
N ASP A 649 -22.39 -27.93 24.46
CA ASP A 649 -22.91 -29.24 24.12
C ASP A 649 -23.36 -29.37 22.65
N GLY A 650 -23.18 -28.31 21.84
CA GLY A 650 -23.70 -28.22 20.47
C GLY A 650 -25.21 -28.00 20.38
N ALA A 651 -25.91 -27.80 21.50
CA ALA A 651 -27.33 -27.46 21.51
C ALA A 651 -27.50 -25.93 21.51
N PHE A 652 -27.90 -25.38 20.35
CA PHE A 652 -28.09 -23.95 20.19
C PHE A 652 -29.52 -23.50 20.51
N GLY A 653 -29.65 -22.42 21.29
CA GLY A 653 -30.92 -21.73 21.56
C GLY A 653 -31.21 -20.62 20.54
N PRO A 654 -32.27 -19.81 20.74
CA PRO A 654 -32.44 -18.56 19.98
C PRO A 654 -31.32 -17.55 20.32
N PRO A 655 -30.85 -16.73 19.35
CA PRO A 655 -29.85 -15.71 19.62
C PRO A 655 -30.42 -14.60 20.53
N PRO A 656 -29.57 -13.86 21.26
CA PRO A 656 -29.99 -12.83 22.20
C PRO A 656 -30.66 -11.61 21.55
N PHE A 657 -30.49 -11.43 20.24
CA PHE A 657 -31.08 -10.36 19.45
C PHE A 657 -31.24 -10.78 17.99
N GLY A 658 -32.12 -10.07 17.29
CA GLY A 658 -32.41 -10.29 15.88
C GLY A 658 -33.14 -11.60 15.59
N THR A 659 -33.60 -11.74 14.35
CA THR A 659 -34.21 -12.96 13.81
C THR A 659 -33.19 -13.66 12.94
N VAL A 660 -33.07 -14.99 13.08
CA VAL A 660 -32.15 -15.79 12.24
C VAL A 660 -32.66 -15.81 10.80
N LEU A 661 -31.90 -15.20 9.90
CA LEU A 661 -32.09 -15.28 8.45
C LEU A 661 -31.47 -16.56 7.90
N GLU A 662 -30.21 -16.81 8.27
CA GLU A 662 -29.43 -17.96 7.83
C GLU A 662 -28.66 -18.52 9.02
N GLN A 663 -28.57 -19.85 9.11
CA GLN A 663 -27.71 -20.51 10.08
C GLN A 663 -27.03 -21.71 9.45
N ARG A 664 -25.80 -21.98 9.89
CA ARG A 664 -25.06 -23.18 9.51
C ARG A 664 -24.29 -23.69 10.71
N VAL A 665 -24.57 -24.93 11.11
CA VAL A 665 -23.79 -25.63 12.13
C VAL A 665 -22.48 -26.08 11.51
N CYS A 666 -21.37 -25.66 12.11
CA CYS A 666 -20.03 -25.93 11.63
C CYS A 666 -19.59 -27.33 12.10
N ARG A 667 -19.81 -28.33 11.26
CA ARG A 667 -19.35 -29.71 11.50
C ARG A 667 -18.11 -29.95 10.66
N GLY A 668 -16.93 -29.94 11.29
CA GLY A 668 -15.68 -30.14 10.57
C GLY A 668 -15.47 -31.58 10.10
N TRP A 669 -14.69 -31.76 9.02
CA TRP A 669 -14.21 -33.05 8.53
C TRP A 669 -13.48 -33.92 9.56
N GLY A 670 -12.85 -33.35 10.58
CA GLY A 670 -12.25 -34.13 11.65
C GLY A 670 -11.41 -33.29 12.58
N GLY A 671 -11.29 -33.76 13.83
CA GLY A 671 -10.50 -33.13 14.86
C GLY A 671 -9.00 -33.17 14.58
N MET A 672 -8.23 -32.72 15.56
CA MET A 672 -6.77 -32.58 15.48
C MET A 672 -6.01 -33.80 14.96
N ASP A 673 -6.48 -35.01 15.27
CA ASP A 673 -5.84 -36.24 14.81
C ASP A 673 -5.88 -36.38 13.28
N ARG A 674 -6.98 -35.99 12.62
CA ARG A 674 -7.09 -36.02 11.15
C ARG A 674 -6.23 -34.94 10.50
N ILE A 675 -6.18 -33.75 11.08
CA ILE A 675 -5.26 -32.69 10.62
C ILE A 675 -3.81 -33.15 10.74
N ALA A 676 -3.43 -33.70 11.89
CA ALA A 676 -2.08 -34.21 12.10
C ALA A 676 -1.75 -35.35 11.12
N ALA A 677 -2.71 -36.25 10.84
CA ALA A 677 -2.55 -37.30 9.84
C ALA A 677 -2.36 -36.72 8.43
N LEU A 678 -3.19 -35.77 8.01
CA LEU A 678 -3.06 -35.09 6.72
C LEU A 678 -1.71 -34.40 6.56
N LEU A 679 -1.26 -33.67 7.58
CA LEU A 679 0.02 -32.96 7.56
C LEU A 679 1.20 -33.94 7.45
N ARG A 680 1.13 -35.10 8.14
CA ARG A 680 2.10 -36.17 7.93
C ARG A 680 2.11 -36.67 6.49
N GLN A 681 0.94 -36.91 5.90
CA GLN A 681 0.85 -37.35 4.50
C GLN A 681 1.41 -36.31 3.53
N LEU A 682 1.17 -35.02 3.78
CA LEU A 682 1.72 -33.92 2.98
C LEU A 682 3.25 -33.83 3.11
N ASP A 683 3.80 -34.03 4.31
CA ASP A 683 5.25 -34.07 4.54
C ASP A 683 5.90 -35.32 3.91
N GLU A 684 5.23 -36.48 3.96
CA GLU A 684 5.74 -37.76 3.43
C GLU A 684 5.66 -37.86 1.90
N HIS A 685 4.59 -37.36 1.29
CA HIS A 685 4.29 -37.57 -0.12
C HIS A 685 4.33 -36.29 -0.97
N GLY A 686 4.44 -35.11 -0.36
CA GLY A 686 4.26 -33.84 -1.05
C GLY A 686 2.81 -33.63 -1.50
N PRO A 687 2.54 -32.70 -2.42
CA PRO A 687 1.20 -32.48 -2.97
C PRO A 687 0.56 -33.74 -3.54
N ALA A 688 -0.74 -33.89 -3.36
CA ALA A 688 -1.47 -35.00 -3.95
C ALA A 688 -1.57 -34.79 -5.48
N PRO A 689 -1.47 -35.87 -6.28
CA PRO A 689 -1.74 -35.80 -7.71
C PRO A 689 -3.20 -35.41 -7.97
N TRP A 690 -3.47 -34.84 -9.14
CA TRP A 690 -4.83 -34.50 -9.55
C TRP A 690 -5.70 -35.76 -9.67
N PRO A 691 -6.84 -35.85 -8.94
CA PRO A 691 -7.65 -37.06 -8.85
C PRO A 691 -8.64 -37.18 -10.02
N ALA A 692 -8.12 -37.37 -11.22
CA ALA A 692 -8.91 -37.35 -12.44
C ALA A 692 -10.05 -38.38 -12.44
N ALA A 693 -9.79 -39.63 -12.00
CA ALA A 693 -10.81 -40.67 -12.00
C ALA A 693 -11.92 -40.38 -10.99
N SER A 694 -11.58 -39.84 -9.81
CA SER A 694 -12.58 -39.41 -8.83
C SER A 694 -13.46 -38.27 -9.36
N VAL A 695 -12.88 -37.30 -10.06
CA VAL A 695 -13.62 -36.16 -10.65
C VAL A 695 -14.54 -36.63 -11.77
N GLU A 696 -14.09 -37.55 -12.62
CA GLU A 696 -14.93 -38.18 -13.66
C GLU A 696 -16.07 -38.99 -13.06
N ALA A 697 -15.79 -39.78 -12.00
CA ALA A 697 -16.81 -40.53 -11.28
C ALA A 697 -17.86 -39.61 -10.64
N PHE A 698 -17.43 -38.49 -10.04
CA PHE A 698 -18.34 -37.49 -9.49
C PHE A 698 -19.21 -36.85 -10.58
N ALA A 699 -18.62 -36.50 -11.72
CA ALA A 699 -19.35 -35.96 -12.87
C ALA A 699 -20.43 -36.95 -13.37
N ALA A 700 -20.06 -38.24 -13.52
CA ALA A 700 -20.98 -39.28 -13.94
C ALA A 700 -22.12 -39.50 -12.93
N ALA A 701 -21.82 -39.51 -11.63
CA ALA A 701 -22.80 -39.76 -10.58
C ALA A 701 -23.79 -38.60 -10.37
N THR A 702 -23.40 -37.37 -10.71
CA THR A 702 -24.20 -36.14 -10.47
C THR A 702 -24.82 -35.54 -11.72
N GLY A 703 -24.33 -35.94 -12.90
CA GLY A 703 -24.67 -35.34 -14.18
C GLY A 703 -24.09 -33.93 -14.39
N THR A 704 -23.11 -33.50 -13.60
CA THR A 704 -22.34 -32.28 -13.88
C THR A 704 -21.34 -32.52 -15.01
N THR A 705 -20.91 -31.47 -15.71
CA THR A 705 -19.82 -31.62 -16.69
C THR A 705 -18.48 -31.89 -15.99
N ALA A 706 -17.49 -32.45 -16.70
CA ALA A 706 -16.15 -32.67 -16.15
C ALA A 706 -15.49 -31.37 -15.65
N ALA A 707 -15.74 -30.24 -16.34
CA ALA A 707 -15.26 -28.94 -15.93
C ALA A 707 -15.94 -28.43 -14.65
N GLN A 708 -17.26 -28.63 -14.51
CA GLN A 708 -17.99 -28.29 -13.29
C GLN A 708 -17.53 -29.15 -12.09
N ALA A 709 -17.38 -30.47 -12.29
CA ALA A 709 -16.84 -31.37 -11.28
C ALA A 709 -15.42 -30.97 -10.86
N THR A 710 -14.58 -30.55 -11.80
CA THR A 710 -13.23 -30.02 -11.53
C THR A 710 -13.29 -28.76 -10.67
N VAL A 711 -14.14 -27.78 -11.02
CA VAL A 711 -14.32 -26.54 -10.24
C VAL A 711 -14.79 -26.83 -8.81
N LEU A 712 -15.72 -27.78 -8.64
CA LEU A 712 -16.22 -28.22 -7.33
C LEU A 712 -15.13 -28.94 -6.51
N ALA A 713 -14.36 -29.82 -7.13
CA ALA A 713 -13.25 -30.52 -6.48
C ALA A 713 -12.10 -29.59 -6.07
N LEU A 714 -11.96 -28.43 -6.70
CA LEU A 714 -10.97 -27.41 -6.36
C LEU A 714 -11.44 -26.41 -5.28
N GLY A 715 -12.76 -26.35 -5.03
CA GLY A 715 -13.32 -25.39 -4.08
C GLY A 715 -13.08 -23.94 -4.52
N PHE A 716 -13.18 -23.65 -5.81
CA PHE A 716 -13.05 -22.28 -6.32
C PHE A 716 -14.28 -21.45 -5.99
N GLU A 717 -14.05 -20.32 -5.35
CA GLU A 717 -15.07 -19.30 -5.15
C GLU A 717 -15.20 -18.42 -6.40
N PRO A 718 -16.35 -17.75 -6.63
CA PRO A 718 -16.47 -16.76 -7.71
C PRO A 718 -15.39 -15.67 -7.66
N ARG A 719 -14.91 -15.33 -6.46
CA ARG A 719 -13.78 -14.40 -6.27
C ARG A 719 -12.45 -15.00 -6.71
N ASP A 720 -12.28 -16.32 -6.64
CA ASP A 720 -11.12 -17.01 -7.21
C ASP A 720 -11.14 -16.96 -8.75
N ALA A 721 -12.32 -16.93 -9.38
CA ALA A 721 -12.44 -16.76 -10.83
C ALA A 721 -11.90 -15.39 -11.31
N TYR A 722 -11.90 -14.37 -10.46
CA TYR A 722 -11.19 -13.12 -10.73
C TYR A 722 -9.67 -13.32 -10.79
N LEU A 723 -9.11 -14.19 -9.94
CA LEU A 723 -7.69 -14.55 -9.95
C LEU A 723 -7.31 -15.41 -11.15
N LEU A 724 -8.23 -16.24 -11.66
CA LEU A 724 -8.08 -17.00 -12.91
C LEU A 724 -8.02 -16.06 -14.12
N ARG A 725 -8.90 -15.05 -14.19
CA ARG A 725 -8.97 -14.09 -15.31
C ARG A 725 -7.77 -13.18 -15.45
N ARG A 726 -7.07 -12.88 -14.36
CA ARG A 726 -5.94 -11.92 -14.39
C ARG A 726 -4.65 -12.50 -14.97
N GLY A 727 -4.62 -13.78 -15.38
CA GLY A 727 -3.50 -14.39 -16.11
C GLY A 727 -2.14 -14.39 -15.39
N GLY A 728 -2.10 -13.92 -14.13
CA GLY A 728 -0.87 -13.67 -13.38
C GLY A 728 -0.57 -14.71 -12.30
N SER A 729 -1.50 -15.61 -11.99
CA SER A 729 -1.24 -16.71 -11.07
C SER A 729 -0.91 -17.96 -11.89
N GLY A 730 0.32 -18.50 -11.75
CA GLY A 730 0.71 -19.77 -12.36
C GLY A 730 -0.21 -20.95 -12.00
N VAL A 731 -1.09 -20.75 -11.02
CA VAL A 731 -2.19 -21.62 -10.61
C VAL A 731 -3.12 -21.98 -11.79
N SER A 732 -3.57 -21.02 -12.60
CA SER A 732 -4.50 -21.31 -13.72
C SER A 732 -3.87 -22.22 -14.80
N ALA A 733 -2.60 -21.97 -15.14
CA ALA A 733 -1.89 -22.77 -16.15
C ALA A 733 -1.54 -24.17 -15.64
N ALA A 734 -1.10 -24.30 -14.38
CA ALA A 734 -0.76 -25.59 -13.80
C ALA A 734 -2.00 -26.46 -13.56
N LEU A 735 -3.14 -25.84 -13.24
CA LEU A 735 -4.43 -26.53 -13.13
C LEU A 735 -5.00 -26.94 -14.48
N ALA A 736 -4.94 -26.09 -15.49
CA ALA A 736 -5.31 -26.47 -16.85
C ALA A 736 -4.47 -27.64 -17.36
N LEU A 737 -3.17 -27.66 -17.02
CA LEU A 737 -2.27 -28.76 -17.35
C LEU A 737 -2.63 -30.05 -16.60
N ALA A 738 -2.91 -29.97 -15.30
CA ALA A 738 -3.19 -31.13 -14.47
C ALA A 738 -4.57 -31.75 -14.73
N SER A 739 -5.60 -30.93 -14.97
CA SER A 739 -6.94 -31.43 -15.29
C SER A 739 -7.14 -31.75 -16.76
N GLY A 740 -6.20 -31.38 -17.63
CA GLY A 740 -6.33 -31.50 -19.09
C GLY A 740 -7.44 -30.63 -19.70
N LEU A 741 -7.98 -29.67 -18.93
CA LEU A 741 -9.06 -28.79 -19.39
C LEU A 741 -8.52 -27.40 -19.72
N PRO A 742 -8.94 -26.77 -20.82
CA PRO A 742 -8.56 -25.39 -21.10
C PRO A 742 -9.06 -24.45 -20.00
N GLY A 743 -8.26 -23.47 -19.59
CA GLY A 743 -8.65 -22.50 -18.55
C GLY A 743 -9.98 -21.78 -18.83
N GLY A 744 -10.27 -21.52 -20.11
CA GLY A 744 -11.56 -20.94 -20.52
C GLY A 744 -12.78 -21.82 -20.21
N ALA A 745 -12.64 -23.15 -20.27
CA ALA A 745 -13.71 -24.09 -19.91
C ALA A 745 -13.96 -24.12 -18.40
N LEU A 746 -12.91 -23.99 -17.58
CA LEU A 746 -13.03 -23.88 -16.12
C LEU A 746 -13.70 -22.55 -15.71
N ASP A 747 -13.35 -21.45 -16.38
CA ASP A 747 -13.97 -20.13 -16.16
C ASP A 747 -15.46 -20.13 -16.52
N GLU A 748 -15.84 -20.81 -17.61
CA GLU A 748 -17.24 -20.99 -18.00
C GLU A 748 -17.99 -21.85 -17.00
N ALA A 749 -17.48 -23.03 -16.66
CA ALA A 749 -18.07 -23.91 -15.65
C ALA A 749 -18.24 -23.21 -14.29
N SER A 750 -17.28 -22.40 -13.87
CA SER A 750 -17.38 -21.61 -12.63
C SER A 750 -18.50 -20.56 -12.69
N ARG A 751 -18.78 -19.97 -13.85
CA ARG A 751 -19.90 -19.02 -14.02
C ARG A 751 -21.23 -19.73 -14.03
N GLU A 752 -21.34 -20.85 -14.74
CA GLU A 752 -22.54 -21.69 -14.76
C GLU A 752 -22.91 -22.16 -13.36
N LEU A 753 -21.94 -22.73 -12.63
CA LEU A 753 -22.14 -23.14 -11.25
C LEU A 753 -22.57 -21.97 -10.36
N ALA A 754 -21.98 -20.78 -10.51
CA ALA A 754 -22.37 -19.61 -9.73
C ALA A 754 -23.79 -19.12 -10.05
N ALA A 755 -24.34 -19.45 -11.22
CA ALA A 755 -25.72 -19.16 -11.58
C ALA A 755 -26.71 -20.21 -11.05
N GLU A 756 -26.26 -21.45 -10.86
CA GLU A 756 -27.10 -22.57 -10.42
C GLU A 756 -27.11 -22.81 -8.91
N VAL A 757 -25.96 -22.58 -8.25
CA VAL A 757 -25.74 -22.90 -6.84
C VAL A 757 -24.98 -21.77 -6.15
N SER A 758 -25.30 -21.58 -4.88
CA SER A 758 -24.63 -20.61 -4.02
C SER A 758 -23.14 -20.93 -3.85
N SER A 759 -22.36 -19.96 -3.38
CA SER A 759 -20.96 -20.21 -2.98
C SER A 759 -20.87 -21.24 -1.85
N ASP A 760 -21.84 -21.23 -0.94
CA ASP A 760 -21.88 -22.16 0.18
C ASP A 760 -22.10 -23.61 -0.26
N GLU A 761 -23.06 -23.85 -1.15
CA GLU A 761 -23.32 -25.18 -1.68
C GLU A 761 -22.11 -25.78 -2.40
N ARG A 762 -21.33 -24.95 -3.10
CA ARG A 762 -20.10 -25.42 -3.76
C ARG A 762 -19.02 -25.81 -2.77
N LEU A 763 -18.85 -25.00 -1.73
CA LEU A 763 -17.90 -25.29 -0.66
C LEU A 763 -18.34 -26.50 0.19
N ASP A 764 -19.65 -26.76 0.32
CA ASP A 764 -20.17 -27.98 0.95
C ASP A 764 -19.88 -29.22 0.13
N VAL A 765 -20.03 -29.19 -1.20
CA VAL A 765 -19.59 -30.28 -2.07
C VAL A 765 -18.10 -30.54 -1.90
N HIS A 766 -17.30 -29.46 -1.89
CA HIS A 766 -15.86 -29.54 -1.73
C HIS A 766 -15.44 -30.14 -0.37
N GLU A 767 -16.14 -29.79 0.71
CA GLU A 767 -16.00 -30.43 2.03
C GLU A 767 -16.28 -31.94 1.96
N LEU A 768 -17.39 -32.31 1.34
CA LEU A 768 -17.85 -33.70 1.29
C LEU A 768 -16.95 -34.60 0.45
N LEU A 769 -16.20 -34.03 -0.50
CA LEU A 769 -15.23 -34.75 -1.32
C LEU A 769 -13.97 -35.19 -0.54
N MET A 770 -13.66 -34.57 0.60
CA MET A 770 -12.48 -34.95 1.39
C MET A 770 -12.69 -36.31 2.09
N PRO A 771 -11.94 -37.37 1.75
CA PRO A 771 -12.12 -38.71 2.34
C PRO A 771 -11.84 -38.74 3.84
N ASP A 772 -12.45 -39.66 4.59
CA ASP A 772 -12.24 -39.75 6.05
C ASP A 772 -10.81 -40.12 6.43
N ASP A 773 -10.13 -40.95 5.62
CA ASP A 773 -8.69 -41.17 5.68
C ASP A 773 -7.98 -40.18 4.75
N PRO A 774 -7.16 -39.24 5.27
CA PRO A 774 -6.43 -38.29 4.44
C PRO A 774 -5.54 -38.94 3.37
N LEU A 775 -4.99 -40.13 3.61
CA LEU A 775 -4.09 -40.83 2.68
C LEU A 775 -4.81 -41.22 1.38
N ASP A 776 -6.13 -41.38 1.41
CA ASP A 776 -6.90 -41.75 0.21
C ASP A 776 -6.90 -40.66 -0.86
N VAL A 777 -6.60 -39.39 -0.53
CA VAL A 777 -6.40 -38.34 -1.54
C VAL A 777 -5.21 -38.64 -2.45
N TRP A 778 -4.11 -39.18 -1.93
CA TRP A 778 -2.95 -39.58 -2.73
C TRP A 778 -3.18 -40.87 -3.54
N ARG A 779 -4.27 -41.61 -3.26
CA ARG A 779 -4.67 -42.83 -3.95
C ARG A 779 -5.75 -42.60 -5.01
N ASP A 780 -6.06 -41.34 -5.35
CA ASP A 780 -7.16 -40.94 -6.23
C ASP A 780 -8.51 -41.51 -5.75
N ARG A 781 -8.79 -41.36 -4.44
CA ARG A 781 -10.03 -41.82 -3.80
C ARG A 781 -10.68 -40.68 -3.03
N LEU A 782 -11.26 -39.72 -3.74
CA LEU A 782 -12.15 -38.74 -3.12
C LEU A 782 -13.43 -39.44 -2.63
N ALA A 783 -14.12 -38.84 -1.65
CA ALA A 783 -15.40 -39.33 -1.13
C ALA A 783 -16.58 -39.02 -2.08
N VAL A 784 -16.49 -39.51 -3.33
CA VAL A 784 -17.42 -39.26 -4.43
C VAL A 784 -18.85 -39.63 -4.06
N ASP A 785 -19.09 -40.82 -3.51
CA ASP A 785 -20.44 -41.29 -3.19
C ASP A 785 -21.15 -40.36 -2.20
N ARG A 786 -20.42 -39.87 -1.19
CA ARG A 786 -20.95 -38.95 -0.17
C ARG A 786 -21.31 -37.60 -0.78
N ALA A 787 -20.40 -37.02 -1.57
CA ALA A 787 -20.65 -35.76 -2.25
C ALA A 787 -21.76 -35.85 -3.30
N ALA A 788 -21.82 -36.95 -4.05
CA ALA A 788 -22.82 -37.18 -5.10
C ALA A 788 -24.21 -37.40 -4.51
N ALA A 789 -24.34 -38.16 -3.41
CA ALA A 789 -25.61 -38.34 -2.71
C ALA A 789 -26.17 -37.00 -2.21
N TRP A 790 -25.32 -36.14 -1.63
CA TRP A 790 -25.72 -34.80 -1.20
C TRP A 790 -26.17 -33.93 -2.38
N TRP A 791 -25.39 -33.91 -3.47
CA TRP A 791 -25.69 -33.12 -4.66
C TRP A 791 -27.01 -33.56 -5.32
N ASN A 792 -27.21 -34.86 -5.49
CA ASN A 792 -28.42 -35.40 -6.10
C ASN A 792 -29.64 -35.18 -5.22
N GLY A 793 -29.52 -35.33 -3.90
CA GLY A 793 -30.58 -34.96 -2.95
C GLY A 793 -30.97 -33.50 -3.09
N ARG A 794 -29.98 -32.60 -3.21
CA ARG A 794 -30.22 -31.16 -3.36
C ARG A 794 -30.88 -30.78 -4.69
N LYS A 795 -30.59 -31.51 -5.77
CA LYS A 795 -31.16 -31.34 -7.11
C LYS A 795 -32.44 -32.15 -7.34
N GLY A 796 -32.90 -32.93 -6.36
CA GLY A 796 -34.10 -33.78 -6.47
C GLY A 796 -33.94 -34.97 -7.41
N ARG A 797 -32.72 -35.50 -7.55
CA ARG A 797 -32.34 -36.62 -8.45
C ARG A 797 -32.13 -37.95 -7.71
N GLY A 798 -32.81 -38.14 -6.58
CA GLY A 798 -32.64 -39.30 -5.68
C GLY A 798 -33.40 -40.55 -6.11
#